data_AF-A0A8H4J2U2-F1
#
_entry.id   AF-A0A8H4J2U2-F1
#
_cell.length_a   1.000
_cell.length_b   1.000
_cell.length_c   1.000
_cell.angle_alpha   90.00
_cell.angle_beta   90.00
_cell.angle_gamma   90.00
#
_symmetry.space_group_name_H-M   'P 1'
#
loop_
_entity.id
_entity.type
_entity.pdbx_description
1 polymer ?
#
loop_
_entity_poly.entity_id
_entity_poly.type
_entity_poly.pdbx_seq_one_letter_code
_entity_poly.pdbx_strand_id
1 'polypeptide(L)'
;MANQGILVVAALCLLLPLLSKILKWHKNARFARANGCKPAPCDNLLTWTDMLGIGILRKLEHHLSQHTLLEFMRTRFEENGNTFRSRVLLDDFYWTCEPKNIQAMLALKFGDFGVGIDRYNNFKPLMGHGIFTSDGAKWEEARALVRPNFVRNQVADLEAFEQHFQNMLTLIPRDGKTPVELKPLFQRMTLDSASEMLFGKSLNSLTVTDSAVASAQFAAAFKKSQTELARRCRLGRLADWNVSQEFLDACGVTQRFVDDYVEEAVRLRKQHASGENKTDEKEPERYIFLHEIAQAIDDPIAIRDHLLNVLIPARDSTSTLLAAALFAVTKDKRVFARLRAEVDDLGGVYPSFETLKNMKYLKWVMNETLRLWPIVPLNGRQANRDVTLPVGGGPDGQSPIHIKAGQNVGFSTYAMHRRKDIWGPDADKFIPERWDNLRPGWEYLPFNGGPRICIGQQLALTEGGYTIVRLLQCFKDIESLDHSEVPDGVTFHPILGRPLTNNFKTIDGVNINESAETLSDAVTSTPGFFGAIRGIIKMTSLLHAEPPEEYIATAQSVEALLGDLQPTLAVVENFLDAARDAIVKKQQPYVLLTPNTLKEVAAGDQGVGLFNWPGPPPVPQQATLTRSPGHLFLPNTFLFLFFPIWLRFFDARYAALQRRRHAAGYAGDWPIFSARDPRVPVLCMSHPAADYAARIPEGIVCCGPILRDAAAVEDVDAELFAWLGRRRWTVLVVLGSLLKVDREYAAAVWDACRVLLAEREDVQVLWKLQKEGEYEIEGLGEIEWDRVRIVEWLKPDPLAVLRTERVACFVNHGGSNSYHEALSTGTPQVIVSPWFDCHDFGNRAEWLGVGKWGNKRAA
;
A
#
# COMPACT_ATOMS: atom_id res chain seq x y z
N MET A 1 -13.63 -24.66 -69.95
CA MET A 1 -13.26 -23.22 -69.79
C MET A 1 -13.48 -22.68 -68.37
N ALA A 2 -14.45 -23.17 -67.58
CA ALA A 2 -14.71 -22.68 -66.21
C ALA A 2 -13.56 -22.93 -65.19
N ASN A 3 -12.84 -24.06 -65.27
CA ASN A 3 -11.73 -24.37 -64.34
C ASN A 3 -10.48 -23.51 -64.53
N GLN A 4 -10.25 -22.94 -65.73
CA GLN A 4 -9.10 -22.06 -65.97
C GLN A 4 -9.34 -20.65 -65.37
N GLY A 5 -10.58 -20.16 -65.37
CA GLY A 5 -10.94 -18.89 -64.73
C GLY A 5 -10.76 -18.92 -63.20
N ILE A 6 -11.09 -20.03 -62.54
CA ILE A 6 -10.93 -20.20 -61.09
C ILE A 6 -9.45 -20.22 -60.69
N LEU A 7 -8.59 -20.89 -61.47
CA LEU A 7 -7.13 -20.90 -61.24
C LEU A 7 -6.50 -19.53 -61.44
N VAL A 8 -6.95 -18.75 -62.43
CA VAL A 8 -6.48 -17.37 -62.65
C VAL A 8 -6.92 -16.44 -61.52
N VAL A 9 -8.17 -16.55 -61.06
CA VAL A 9 -8.66 -15.77 -59.92
C VAL A 9 -7.92 -16.15 -58.63
N ALA A 10 -7.70 -17.45 -58.37
CA ALA A 10 -6.92 -17.91 -57.21
C ALA A 10 -5.45 -17.45 -57.27
N ALA A 11 -4.82 -17.50 -58.45
CA ALA A 11 -3.46 -17.00 -58.66
C ALA A 11 -3.39 -15.48 -58.47
N LEU A 12 -4.36 -14.71 -58.98
CA LEU A 12 -4.45 -13.26 -58.75
C LEU A 12 -4.69 -12.93 -57.27
N CYS A 13 -5.52 -13.70 -56.56
CA CYS A 13 -5.76 -13.55 -55.12
C CYS A 13 -4.50 -13.79 -54.27
N LEU A 14 -3.54 -14.58 -54.74
CA LEU A 14 -2.25 -14.81 -54.06
C LEU A 14 -1.13 -13.88 -54.54
N LEU A 15 -1.09 -13.56 -55.84
CA LEU A 15 -0.06 -12.73 -56.47
C LEU A 15 -0.24 -11.25 -56.14
N LEU A 16 -1.46 -10.72 -56.08
CA LEU A 16 -1.71 -9.30 -55.78
C LEU A 16 -1.22 -8.90 -54.37
N PRO A 17 -1.50 -9.67 -53.29
CA PRO A 17 -0.94 -9.39 -51.97
C PRO A 17 0.58 -9.53 -51.92
N LEU A 18 1.14 -10.52 -52.63
CA LEU A 18 2.59 -10.74 -52.69
C LEU A 18 3.29 -9.59 -53.41
N LEU A 19 2.78 -9.18 -54.57
CA LEU A 19 3.26 -8.03 -55.34
C LEU A 19 3.14 -6.74 -54.52
N SER A 20 2.02 -6.54 -53.83
CA SER A 20 1.82 -5.41 -52.90
C SER A 20 2.87 -5.40 -51.78
N LYS A 21 3.18 -6.57 -51.18
CA LYS A 21 4.25 -6.69 -50.17
C LYS A 21 5.62 -6.37 -50.75
N ILE A 22 5.95 -6.86 -51.95
CA ILE A 22 7.23 -6.60 -52.63
C ILE A 22 7.38 -5.11 -52.98
N LEU A 23 6.33 -4.49 -53.51
CA LEU A 23 6.32 -3.05 -53.85
C LEU A 23 6.47 -2.20 -52.58
N LYS A 24 5.75 -2.53 -51.50
CA LYS A 24 5.91 -1.89 -50.19
C LYS A 24 7.32 -2.06 -49.65
N TRP A 25 7.91 -3.25 -49.77
CA TRP A 25 9.28 -3.52 -49.34
C TRP A 25 10.29 -2.64 -50.11
N HIS A 26 10.18 -2.56 -51.44
CA HIS A 26 11.03 -1.70 -52.26
C HIS A 26 10.87 -0.22 -51.92
N LYS A 27 9.62 0.26 -51.77
CA LYS A 27 9.33 1.64 -51.34
C LYS A 27 10.00 1.95 -50.01
N ASN A 28 9.87 1.05 -49.04
CA ASN A 28 10.41 1.23 -47.69
C ASN A 28 11.94 1.17 -47.66
N ALA A 29 12.54 0.26 -48.44
CA ALA A 29 13.99 0.16 -48.57
C ALA A 29 14.58 1.41 -49.24
N ARG A 30 13.91 1.94 -50.27
CA ARG A 30 14.31 3.19 -50.92
C ARG A 30 14.24 4.38 -49.96
N PHE A 31 13.15 4.51 -49.19
CA PHE A 31 13.02 5.55 -48.18
C PHE A 31 14.11 5.46 -47.11
N ALA A 32 14.36 4.26 -46.59
CA ALA A 32 15.40 4.03 -45.59
C ALA A 32 16.78 4.41 -46.11
N ARG A 33 17.15 4.00 -47.34
CA ARG A 33 18.44 4.37 -47.95
C ARG A 33 18.57 5.88 -48.17
N ALA A 34 17.52 6.52 -48.68
CA ALA A 34 17.53 7.97 -48.96
C ALA A 34 17.69 8.82 -47.69
N ASN A 35 17.26 8.32 -46.53
CA ASN A 35 17.34 9.02 -45.24
C ASN A 35 18.45 8.47 -44.31
N GLY A 36 19.35 7.62 -44.82
CA GLY A 36 20.44 7.04 -44.02
C GLY A 36 19.96 6.17 -42.86
N CYS A 37 18.75 5.61 -42.93
CA CYS A 37 18.18 4.85 -41.83
C CYS A 37 18.87 3.50 -41.65
N LYS A 38 19.11 3.14 -40.39
CA LYS A 38 19.59 1.81 -39.99
C LYS A 38 18.52 1.11 -39.13
N PRO A 39 18.52 -0.24 -39.07
CA PRO A 39 17.60 -0.96 -38.20
C PRO A 39 17.85 -0.64 -36.73
N ALA A 40 16.78 -0.55 -35.94
CA ALA A 40 16.87 -0.50 -34.48
C ALA A 40 17.23 -1.88 -33.91
N PRO A 41 17.84 -1.95 -32.72
CA PRO A 41 17.98 -3.17 -31.94
C PRO A 41 16.63 -3.88 -31.82
N CYS A 42 16.66 -5.21 -31.89
CA CYS A 42 15.46 -6.01 -31.69
C CYS A 42 15.34 -6.38 -30.21
N ASP A 43 14.13 -6.31 -29.70
CA ASP A 43 13.78 -6.73 -28.36
C ASP A 43 14.22 -8.19 -28.11
N ASN A 44 15.01 -8.41 -27.04
CA ASN A 44 15.51 -9.70 -26.60
C ASN A 44 14.40 -10.72 -26.33
N LEU A 45 13.17 -10.24 -26.08
CA LEU A 45 11.99 -11.08 -25.91
C LEU A 45 11.44 -11.64 -27.23
N LEU A 46 11.90 -11.15 -28.38
CA LEU A 46 11.54 -11.69 -29.68
C LEU A 46 12.29 -13.00 -29.95
N THR A 47 11.72 -14.10 -29.48
CA THR A 47 12.27 -15.45 -29.69
C THR A 47 11.63 -16.12 -30.90
N TRP A 48 12.26 -17.17 -31.45
CA TRP A 48 11.65 -17.99 -32.51
C TRP A 48 10.34 -18.64 -32.07
N THR A 49 10.15 -18.85 -30.76
CA THR A 49 8.91 -19.37 -30.16
C THR A 49 7.80 -18.33 -30.01
N ASP A 50 8.10 -17.03 -30.12
CA ASP A 50 7.11 -15.93 -30.02
C ASP A 50 7.11 -15.05 -31.28
N MET A 51 7.15 -15.68 -32.47
CA MET A 51 7.12 -14.95 -33.74
C MET A 51 5.87 -14.08 -33.92
N LEU A 52 4.76 -14.45 -33.26
CA LEU A 52 3.50 -13.71 -33.26
C LEU A 52 3.50 -12.54 -32.26
N GLY A 53 4.42 -12.46 -31.30
CA GLY A 53 4.43 -11.42 -30.28
C GLY A 53 3.26 -11.52 -29.28
N ILE A 54 2.83 -12.75 -28.96
CA ILE A 54 1.79 -13.04 -27.95
C ILE A 54 2.43 -13.19 -26.56
N GLY A 55 3.64 -13.73 -26.49
CA GLY A 55 4.41 -13.88 -25.25
C GLY A 55 4.68 -12.53 -24.59
N ILE A 56 5.02 -11.49 -25.36
CA ILE A 56 5.16 -10.13 -24.82
C ILE A 56 3.85 -9.59 -24.24
N LEU A 57 2.70 -9.84 -24.87
CA LEU A 57 1.40 -9.41 -24.34
C LEU A 57 1.09 -10.09 -23.01
N ARG A 58 1.39 -11.39 -22.88
CA ARG A 58 1.24 -12.12 -21.61
C ARG A 58 2.14 -11.57 -20.51
N LYS A 59 3.39 -11.23 -20.85
CA LYS A 59 4.33 -10.60 -19.89
C LYS A 59 3.86 -9.21 -19.47
N LEU A 60 3.38 -8.39 -20.40
CA LEU A 60 2.83 -7.07 -20.10
C LEU A 60 1.61 -7.17 -19.18
N GLU A 61 0.71 -8.13 -19.41
CA GLU A 61 -0.46 -8.35 -18.54
C GLU A 61 -0.05 -8.90 -17.17
N HIS A 62 0.92 -9.81 -17.12
CA HIS A 62 1.46 -10.33 -15.86
C HIS A 62 2.11 -9.23 -15.01
N HIS A 63 3.03 -8.44 -15.56
CA HIS A 63 3.67 -7.35 -14.81
C HIS A 63 2.69 -6.23 -14.45
N LEU A 64 1.62 -6.05 -15.24
CA LEU A 64 0.52 -5.16 -14.87
C LEU A 64 -0.23 -5.68 -13.63
N SER A 65 -0.62 -6.96 -13.61
CA SER A 65 -1.36 -7.54 -12.48
C SER A 65 -0.53 -7.61 -11.20
N GLN A 66 0.80 -7.64 -11.33
CA GLN A 66 1.76 -7.60 -10.22
C GLN A 66 2.23 -6.16 -9.87
N HIS A 67 1.68 -5.12 -10.49
CA HIS A 67 2.10 -3.72 -10.28
C HIS A 67 3.59 -3.42 -10.54
N THR A 68 4.29 -4.23 -11.36
CA THR A 68 5.73 -4.11 -11.68
C THR A 68 6.01 -3.70 -13.14
N LEU A 69 4.98 -3.22 -13.84
CA LEU A 69 5.06 -2.90 -15.29
C LEU A 69 6.12 -1.84 -15.62
N LEU A 70 6.29 -0.83 -14.77
CA LEU A 70 7.21 0.28 -15.07
C LEU A 70 8.67 -0.15 -14.94
N GLU A 71 8.97 -0.96 -13.93
CA GLU A 71 10.24 -1.61 -13.68
C GLU A 71 10.57 -2.57 -14.82
N PHE A 72 9.62 -3.41 -15.22
CA PHE A 72 9.76 -4.29 -16.39
C PHE A 72 10.09 -3.49 -17.67
N MET A 73 9.37 -2.39 -17.92
CA MET A 73 9.66 -1.53 -19.07
C MET A 73 11.04 -0.87 -18.96
N ARG A 74 11.48 -0.48 -17.76
CA ARG A 74 12.82 0.08 -17.52
C ARG A 74 13.91 -0.94 -17.82
N THR A 75 13.79 -2.16 -17.29
CA THR A 75 14.72 -3.27 -17.56
C THR A 75 14.83 -3.55 -19.05
N ARG A 76 13.71 -3.48 -19.80
CA ARG A 76 13.76 -3.63 -21.26
C ARG A 76 14.57 -2.54 -21.96
N PHE A 77 14.57 -1.29 -21.49
CA PHE A 77 15.45 -0.25 -22.02
C PHE A 77 16.91 -0.49 -21.64
N GLU A 78 17.18 -0.99 -20.43
CA GLU A 78 18.54 -1.32 -19.98
C GLU A 78 19.15 -2.46 -20.82
N GLU A 79 18.35 -3.48 -21.16
CA GLU A 79 18.79 -4.66 -21.92
C GLU A 79 18.89 -4.43 -23.43
N ASN A 80 18.01 -3.61 -24.01
CA ASN A 80 17.88 -3.44 -25.47
C ASN A 80 18.39 -2.09 -25.98
N GLY A 81 18.79 -1.20 -25.07
CA GLY A 81 19.16 0.19 -25.36
C GLY A 81 17.98 1.16 -25.35
N ASN A 82 18.29 2.45 -25.47
CA ASN A 82 17.31 3.54 -25.29
C ASN A 82 16.24 3.62 -26.38
N THR A 83 16.43 2.93 -27.51
CA THR A 83 15.42 2.81 -28.57
C THR A 83 15.53 1.44 -29.21
N PHE A 84 14.44 0.70 -29.23
CA PHE A 84 14.42 -0.67 -29.75
C PHE A 84 13.07 -1.00 -30.40
N ARG A 85 13.05 -2.11 -31.15
CA ARG A 85 11.88 -2.63 -31.86
C ARG A 85 11.40 -3.94 -31.23
N SER A 86 10.13 -3.98 -30.87
CA SER A 86 9.40 -5.19 -30.48
C SER A 86 8.48 -5.66 -31.61
N ARG A 87 7.95 -6.88 -31.48
CA ARG A 87 6.84 -7.37 -32.32
C ARG A 87 5.63 -7.65 -31.45
N VAL A 88 4.48 -7.13 -31.86
CA VAL A 88 3.19 -7.40 -31.23
C VAL A 88 2.21 -7.75 -32.35
N LEU A 89 1.72 -8.99 -32.37
CA LEU A 89 0.75 -9.49 -33.35
C LEU A 89 1.19 -9.29 -34.80
N LEU A 90 2.43 -9.69 -35.11
CA LEU A 90 3.08 -9.53 -36.41
C LEU A 90 3.45 -8.10 -36.82
N ASP A 91 2.98 -7.08 -36.10
CA ASP A 91 3.34 -5.69 -36.34
C ASP A 91 4.60 -5.30 -35.54
N ASP A 92 5.49 -4.51 -36.17
CA ASP A 92 6.62 -3.94 -35.47
C ASP A 92 6.13 -2.73 -34.63
N PHE A 93 6.49 -2.74 -33.34
CA PHE A 93 6.24 -1.66 -32.40
C PHE A 93 7.59 -1.11 -31.92
N TYR A 94 7.78 0.20 -31.95
CA TYR A 94 9.04 0.81 -31.51
C TYR A 94 8.87 1.43 -30.12
N TRP A 95 9.90 1.29 -29.29
CA TRP A 95 9.97 1.90 -27.96
C TRP A 95 11.16 2.83 -27.88
N THR A 96 11.01 4.00 -27.25
CA THR A 96 12.12 4.93 -27.04
C THR A 96 12.06 5.64 -25.68
N CYS A 97 13.21 5.87 -25.06
CA CYS A 97 13.40 6.80 -23.95
C CYS A 97 14.43 7.89 -24.31
N GLU A 98 14.64 8.14 -25.61
CA GLU A 98 15.54 9.18 -26.10
C GLU A 98 14.83 10.55 -26.23
N PRO A 99 15.30 11.60 -25.52
CA PRO A 99 14.74 12.95 -25.61
C PRO A 99 14.63 13.46 -27.05
N LYS A 100 15.64 13.20 -27.90
CA LYS A 100 15.65 13.60 -29.32
C LYS A 100 14.53 12.96 -30.14
N ASN A 101 14.25 11.68 -29.90
CA ASN A 101 13.17 10.97 -30.57
C ASN A 101 11.81 11.46 -30.09
N ILE A 102 11.67 11.70 -28.79
CA ILE A 102 10.45 12.24 -28.19
C ILE A 102 10.17 13.66 -28.69
N GLN A 103 11.18 14.53 -28.75
CA GLN A 103 11.09 15.86 -29.35
C GLN A 103 10.69 15.82 -30.83
N ALA A 104 11.28 14.91 -31.60
CA ALA A 104 10.93 14.75 -33.00
C ALA A 104 9.46 14.37 -33.19
N MET A 105 8.96 13.41 -32.40
CA MET A 105 7.56 12.97 -32.49
C MET A 105 6.57 14.04 -32.02
N LEU A 106 6.87 14.70 -30.91
CA LEU A 106 5.92 15.57 -30.23
C LEU A 106 5.94 17.02 -30.72
N ALA A 107 7.05 17.49 -31.30
CA ALA A 107 7.19 18.88 -31.75
C ALA A 107 7.67 18.99 -33.20
N LEU A 108 8.87 18.50 -33.53
CA LEU A 108 9.52 18.83 -34.81
C LEU A 108 8.81 18.24 -36.03
N LYS A 109 8.23 17.04 -35.88
CA LYS A 109 7.48 16.33 -36.92
C LYS A 109 6.03 16.10 -36.49
N PHE A 110 5.45 17.06 -35.78
CA PHE A 110 4.12 16.92 -35.17
C PHE A 110 3.04 16.47 -36.17
N GLY A 111 3.00 17.03 -37.39
CA GLY A 111 2.04 16.63 -38.41
C GLY A 111 2.23 15.20 -38.98
N ASP A 112 3.38 14.59 -38.74
CA ASP A 112 3.70 13.23 -39.20
C ASP A 112 3.31 12.16 -38.19
N PHE A 113 2.98 12.55 -36.95
CA PHE A 113 2.63 11.65 -35.85
C PHE A 113 1.25 11.99 -35.28
N GLY A 114 0.36 11.00 -35.26
CA GLY A 114 -0.97 11.10 -34.66
C GLY A 114 -1.12 10.28 -33.38
N VAL A 115 -2.28 10.38 -32.73
CA VAL A 115 -2.69 9.40 -31.72
C VAL A 115 -3.07 8.07 -32.36
N GLY A 116 -3.51 8.10 -33.62
CA GLY A 116 -3.79 6.91 -34.42
C GLY A 116 -5.14 6.25 -34.11
N ILE A 117 -5.55 5.35 -35.02
CA ILE A 117 -6.87 4.69 -34.95
C ILE A 117 -7.01 3.80 -33.71
N ASP A 118 -5.92 3.17 -33.28
CA ASP A 118 -5.94 2.25 -32.14
C ASP A 118 -6.30 3.00 -30.85
N ARG A 119 -5.69 4.17 -30.61
CA ARG A 119 -6.05 5.00 -29.43
C ARG A 119 -7.49 5.49 -29.54
N TYR A 120 -7.89 5.97 -30.72
CA TYR A 120 -9.26 6.44 -30.94
C TYR A 120 -10.28 5.36 -30.58
N ASN A 121 -10.16 4.15 -31.14
CA ASN A 121 -11.09 3.04 -30.85
C ASN A 121 -11.07 2.63 -29.36
N ASN A 122 -9.89 2.67 -28.73
CA ASN A 122 -9.76 2.31 -27.33
C ASN A 122 -10.46 3.29 -26.39
N PHE A 123 -10.43 4.59 -26.71
CA PHE A 123 -10.89 5.67 -25.83
C PHE A 123 -12.31 6.16 -26.17
N LYS A 124 -12.74 6.00 -27.43
CA LYS A 124 -14.05 6.43 -27.93
C LYS A 124 -15.22 5.95 -27.05
N PRO A 125 -15.29 4.70 -26.55
CA PRO A 125 -16.44 4.24 -25.77
C PRO A 125 -16.75 5.09 -24.54
N LEU A 126 -15.72 5.68 -23.90
CA LEU A 126 -15.90 6.56 -22.75
C LEU A 126 -15.88 8.04 -23.15
N MET A 127 -14.84 8.46 -23.88
CA MET A 127 -14.50 9.88 -24.07
C MET A 127 -14.94 10.47 -25.41
N GLY A 128 -15.49 9.65 -26.32
CA GLY A 128 -15.95 10.10 -27.63
C GLY A 128 -14.90 10.92 -28.41
N HIS A 129 -15.32 12.01 -29.04
CA HIS A 129 -14.48 12.91 -29.82
C HIS A 129 -13.91 14.07 -28.99
N GLY A 130 -12.60 14.13 -28.82
CA GLY A 130 -11.97 15.26 -28.12
C GLY A 130 -10.46 15.31 -28.22
N ILE A 131 -9.84 16.10 -27.33
CA ILE A 131 -8.41 16.42 -27.38
C ILE A 131 -7.49 15.20 -27.16
N PHE A 132 -7.99 14.12 -26.55
CA PHE A 132 -7.25 12.86 -26.35
C PHE A 132 -7.41 11.86 -27.50
N THR A 133 -8.50 11.95 -28.26
CA THR A 133 -8.92 10.93 -29.23
C THR A 133 -8.83 11.39 -30.69
N SER A 134 -8.67 12.70 -30.94
CA SER A 134 -8.66 13.27 -32.29
C SER A 134 -7.25 13.63 -32.79
N ASP A 135 -7.09 13.71 -34.11
CA ASP A 135 -5.91 14.14 -34.85
C ASP A 135 -6.23 15.25 -35.88
N GLY A 136 -5.21 15.98 -36.34
CA GLY A 136 -5.33 17.01 -37.38
C GLY A 136 -6.28 18.15 -37.00
N ALA A 137 -7.02 18.66 -37.99
CA ALA A 137 -7.93 19.81 -37.83
C ALA A 137 -8.96 19.59 -36.70
N LYS A 138 -9.51 18.37 -36.57
CA LYS A 138 -10.47 18.05 -35.50
C LYS A 138 -9.87 18.20 -34.10
N TRP A 139 -8.59 17.88 -33.95
CA TRP A 139 -7.89 18.10 -32.68
C TRP A 139 -7.63 19.59 -32.42
N GLU A 140 -7.26 20.35 -33.46
CA GLU A 140 -7.05 21.79 -33.36
C GLU A 140 -8.32 22.53 -32.94
N GLU A 141 -9.45 22.19 -33.56
CA GLU A 141 -10.79 22.71 -33.20
C GLU A 141 -11.15 22.36 -31.75
N ALA A 142 -11.06 21.08 -31.37
CA ALA A 142 -11.34 20.64 -30.00
C ALA A 142 -10.44 21.35 -28.97
N ARG A 143 -9.16 21.55 -29.28
CA ARG A 143 -8.22 22.22 -28.38
C ARG A 143 -8.46 23.72 -28.31
N ALA A 144 -8.86 24.36 -29.41
CA ALA A 144 -9.22 25.77 -29.42
C ALA A 144 -10.44 26.06 -28.55
N LEU A 145 -11.40 25.15 -28.50
CA LEU A 145 -12.58 25.25 -27.61
C LEU A 145 -12.21 25.10 -26.12
N VAL A 146 -11.33 24.16 -25.79
CA VAL A 146 -10.96 23.87 -24.38
C VAL A 146 -9.98 24.91 -23.81
N ARG A 147 -9.13 25.52 -24.65
CA ARG A 147 -8.03 26.39 -24.22
C ARG A 147 -8.44 27.61 -23.39
N PRO A 148 -9.49 28.39 -23.72
CA PRO A 148 -9.87 29.58 -22.96
C PRO A 148 -10.12 29.31 -21.47
N ASN A 149 -10.74 28.16 -21.15
CA ASN A 149 -10.99 27.74 -19.76
C ASN A 149 -9.70 27.70 -18.94
N PHE A 150 -8.64 27.11 -19.50
CA PHE A 150 -7.35 26.96 -18.83
C PHE A 150 -6.44 28.17 -18.94
N VAL A 151 -6.80 29.21 -19.69
CA VAL A 151 -6.06 30.49 -19.69
C VAL A 151 -6.66 31.44 -18.66
N ARG A 152 -7.99 31.48 -18.56
CA ARG A 152 -8.71 32.31 -17.59
C ARG A 152 -8.62 31.74 -16.18
N ASN A 153 -8.70 30.41 -16.04
CA ASN A 153 -8.60 29.70 -14.76
C ASN A 153 -7.15 29.24 -14.43
N GLN A 154 -6.11 29.86 -15.01
CA GLN A 154 -4.70 29.53 -14.65
C GLN A 154 -4.42 29.81 -13.18
N VAL A 155 -5.06 30.83 -12.66
CA VAL A 155 -5.20 31.08 -11.23
C VAL A 155 -6.44 30.28 -10.85
N ALA A 156 -6.24 29.07 -10.32
CA ALA A 156 -7.35 28.34 -9.71
C ALA A 156 -8.09 29.32 -8.78
N ASP A 157 -9.43 29.28 -8.76
CA ASP A 157 -10.21 29.97 -7.74
C ASP A 157 -9.85 29.34 -6.39
N LEU A 158 -8.76 29.82 -5.78
CA LEU A 158 -8.17 29.23 -4.58
C LEU A 158 -9.10 29.37 -3.38
N GLU A 159 -9.99 30.36 -3.42
CA GLU A 159 -11.05 30.53 -2.43
C GLU A 159 -12.07 29.40 -2.55
N ALA A 160 -12.58 29.11 -3.76
CA ALA A 160 -13.44 27.96 -3.98
C ALA A 160 -12.71 26.63 -3.69
N PHE A 161 -11.43 26.51 -4.05
CA PHE A 161 -10.64 25.31 -3.80
C PHE A 161 -10.39 25.08 -2.29
N GLU A 162 -10.19 26.14 -1.50
CA GLU A 162 -10.10 26.06 -0.04
C GLU A 162 -11.37 25.46 0.55
N GLN A 163 -12.55 25.77 0.02
CA GLN A 163 -13.80 25.16 0.49
C GLN A 163 -13.79 23.64 0.31
N HIS A 164 -13.32 23.13 -0.84
CA HIS A 164 -13.17 21.70 -1.08
C HIS A 164 -12.11 21.07 -0.17
N PHE A 165 -11.01 21.78 0.08
CA PHE A 165 -9.99 21.36 1.03
C PHE A 165 -10.53 21.24 2.46
N GLN A 166 -11.32 22.22 2.91
CA GLN A 166 -11.98 22.17 4.23
C GLN A 166 -12.98 21.00 4.31
N ASN A 167 -13.77 20.78 3.27
CA ASN A 167 -14.67 19.62 3.18
C ASN A 167 -13.90 18.29 3.25
N MET A 168 -12.68 18.23 2.73
CA MET A 168 -11.82 17.06 2.86
C MET A 168 -11.29 16.91 4.29
N LEU A 169 -10.89 18.01 4.93
CA LEU A 169 -10.36 18.00 6.30
C LEU A 169 -11.36 17.51 7.34
N THR A 170 -12.67 17.73 7.14
CA THR A 170 -13.70 17.21 8.06
C THR A 170 -13.76 15.69 8.08
N LEU A 171 -13.29 15.03 7.02
CA LEU A 171 -13.20 13.57 6.90
C LEU A 171 -11.92 12.98 7.51
N ILE A 172 -10.99 13.83 7.97
CA ILE A 172 -9.72 13.40 8.57
C ILE A 172 -9.85 13.47 10.10
N PRO A 173 -9.82 12.34 10.83
CA PRO A 173 -9.84 12.32 12.29
C PRO A 173 -8.69 13.14 12.88
N ARG A 174 -8.99 13.88 13.95
CA ARG A 174 -8.02 14.76 14.64
C ARG A 174 -7.46 14.15 15.92
N ASP A 175 -7.65 12.85 16.11
CA ASP A 175 -7.24 12.12 17.31
C ASP A 175 -5.74 11.78 17.35
N GLY A 176 -5.02 11.98 16.23
CA GLY A 176 -3.60 11.65 16.07
C GLY A 176 -3.32 10.14 16.11
N LYS A 177 -4.36 9.29 16.02
CA LYS A 177 -4.27 7.84 16.20
C LYS A 177 -4.84 7.06 15.03
N THR A 178 -5.90 7.56 14.39
CA THR A 178 -6.59 6.84 13.33
C THR A 178 -5.82 6.95 12.01
N PRO A 179 -5.38 5.82 11.40
CA PRO A 179 -4.81 5.79 10.05
C PRO A 179 -5.79 6.35 9.01
N VAL A 180 -5.29 7.11 8.04
CA VAL A 180 -6.12 7.66 6.95
C VAL A 180 -5.49 7.38 5.60
N GLU A 181 -6.26 6.76 4.69
CA GLU A 181 -5.89 6.67 3.29
C GLU A 181 -6.22 7.99 2.57
N LEU A 182 -5.19 8.79 2.27
CA LEU A 182 -5.40 10.14 1.71
C LEU A 182 -5.77 10.15 0.23
N LYS A 183 -5.38 9.14 -0.55
CA LYS A 183 -5.60 9.12 -2.01
C LYS A 183 -7.09 9.16 -2.41
N PRO A 184 -8.00 8.37 -1.80
CA PRO A 184 -9.43 8.49 -2.06
C PRO A 184 -10.00 9.88 -1.73
N LEU A 185 -9.49 10.52 -0.68
CA LEU A 185 -9.89 11.88 -0.30
C LEU A 185 -9.43 12.91 -1.33
N PHE A 186 -8.18 12.83 -1.81
CA PHE A 186 -7.70 13.67 -2.90
C PHE A 186 -8.49 13.47 -4.19
N GLN A 187 -8.89 12.25 -4.50
CA GLN A 187 -9.73 11.96 -5.67
C GLN A 187 -11.13 12.60 -5.57
N ARG A 188 -11.72 12.66 -4.38
CA ARG A 188 -13.02 13.32 -4.15
C ARG A 188 -12.87 14.84 -4.23
N MET A 189 -11.86 15.40 -3.57
CA MET A 189 -11.55 16.84 -3.59
C MET A 189 -11.27 17.37 -5.01
N THR A 190 -10.45 16.67 -5.78
CA THR A 190 -10.11 17.07 -7.17
C THR A 190 -11.29 16.87 -8.13
N LEU A 191 -12.17 15.89 -7.87
CA LEU A 191 -13.41 15.74 -8.60
C LEU A 191 -14.37 16.91 -8.33
N ASP A 192 -14.54 17.31 -7.07
CA ASP A 192 -15.39 18.43 -6.67
C ASP A 192 -14.89 19.74 -7.31
N SER A 193 -13.59 20.03 -7.21
CA SER A 193 -12.95 21.17 -7.89
C SER A 193 -13.17 21.16 -9.40
N ALA A 194 -12.89 20.04 -10.06
CA ALA A 194 -13.03 19.91 -11.51
C ALA A 194 -14.50 20.08 -11.95
N SER A 195 -15.44 19.51 -11.20
CA SER A 195 -16.86 19.64 -11.51
C SER A 195 -17.39 21.06 -11.36
N GLU A 196 -16.95 21.78 -10.32
CA GLU A 196 -17.34 23.18 -10.13
C GLU A 196 -16.79 24.06 -11.24
N MET A 197 -15.53 23.86 -11.64
CA MET A 197 -14.94 24.57 -12.78
C MET A 197 -15.68 24.27 -14.09
N LEU A 198 -16.10 23.02 -14.32
CA LEU A 198 -16.68 22.61 -15.60
C LEU A 198 -18.17 22.95 -15.70
N PHE A 199 -18.94 22.70 -14.64
CA PHE A 199 -20.40 22.76 -14.62
C PHE A 199 -20.95 23.96 -13.83
N GLY A 200 -20.08 24.69 -13.10
CA GLY A 200 -20.49 25.75 -12.18
C GLY A 200 -21.05 25.23 -10.85
N LYS A 201 -21.14 23.91 -10.66
CA LYS A 201 -21.67 23.25 -9.46
C LYS A 201 -20.73 22.11 -9.05
N SER A 202 -20.37 22.06 -7.76
CA SER A 202 -19.62 20.93 -7.19
C SER A 202 -20.50 19.69 -7.11
N LEU A 203 -19.93 18.51 -7.35
CA LEU A 203 -20.61 17.24 -7.09
C LEU A 203 -20.82 16.97 -5.60
N ASN A 204 -20.17 17.75 -4.74
CA ASN A 204 -20.23 17.60 -3.29
C ASN A 204 -19.89 16.16 -2.86
N SER A 205 -18.96 15.54 -3.59
CA SER A 205 -18.56 14.17 -3.35
C SER A 205 -17.94 14.01 -1.97
N LEU A 206 -17.40 15.06 -1.35
CA LEU A 206 -16.89 15.08 0.02
C LEU A 206 -17.95 15.23 1.12
N THR A 207 -19.09 15.88 0.86
CA THR A 207 -20.04 16.32 1.91
C THR A 207 -21.37 15.56 1.94
N VAL A 208 -21.82 14.96 0.84
CA VAL A 208 -23.14 14.32 0.78
C VAL A 208 -23.09 12.84 1.20
N THR A 209 -23.85 12.48 2.23
CA THR A 209 -24.05 11.09 2.70
C THR A 209 -25.30 10.40 2.11
N ASP A 210 -26.32 11.15 1.69
CA ASP A 210 -27.64 10.59 1.34
C ASP A 210 -27.92 10.40 -0.17
N SER A 211 -27.15 11.05 -1.06
CA SER A 211 -27.10 10.68 -2.50
C SER A 211 -26.05 9.59 -2.79
N ALA A 212 -25.54 8.95 -1.73
CA ALA A 212 -24.42 8.02 -1.77
C ALA A 212 -24.56 6.93 -2.83
N VAL A 213 -25.79 6.51 -3.17
CA VAL A 213 -26.00 5.51 -4.22
C VAL A 213 -25.62 6.04 -5.61
N ALA A 214 -26.11 7.22 -6.03
CA ALA A 214 -25.82 7.77 -7.35
C ALA A 214 -24.35 8.25 -7.47
N SER A 215 -23.83 8.89 -6.43
CA SER A 215 -22.44 9.34 -6.37
C SER A 215 -21.45 8.17 -6.29
N ALA A 216 -21.74 7.12 -5.50
CA ALA A 216 -20.91 5.91 -5.47
C ALA A 216 -21.04 5.08 -6.75
N GLN A 217 -22.23 5.00 -7.35
CA GLN A 217 -22.41 4.37 -8.66
C GLN A 217 -21.58 5.07 -9.74
N PHE A 218 -21.63 6.41 -9.79
CA PHE A 218 -20.79 7.20 -10.68
C PHE A 218 -19.30 6.96 -10.38
N ALA A 219 -18.87 7.06 -9.13
CA ALA A 219 -17.47 6.89 -8.74
C ALA A 219 -16.94 5.47 -9.08
N ALA A 220 -17.74 4.43 -8.86
CA ALA A 220 -17.41 3.05 -9.20
C ALA A 220 -17.37 2.82 -10.71
N ALA A 221 -18.37 3.29 -11.45
CA ALA A 221 -18.43 3.22 -12.90
C ALA A 221 -17.24 3.98 -13.54
N PHE A 222 -16.93 5.16 -13.02
CA PHE A 222 -15.79 5.97 -13.46
C PHE A 222 -14.45 5.28 -13.19
N LYS A 223 -14.26 4.67 -12.02
CA LYS A 223 -13.04 3.90 -11.71
C LYS A 223 -12.90 2.69 -12.64
N LYS A 224 -13.99 1.95 -12.86
CA LYS A 224 -14.02 0.78 -13.75
C LYS A 224 -13.71 1.17 -15.19
N SER A 225 -14.34 2.22 -15.71
CA SER A 225 -14.15 2.68 -17.09
C SER A 225 -12.71 3.12 -17.33
N GLN A 226 -12.09 3.85 -16.40
CA GLN A 226 -10.67 4.23 -16.51
C GLN A 226 -9.70 3.04 -16.42
N THR A 227 -9.96 2.11 -15.50
CA THR A 227 -9.13 0.89 -15.38
C THR A 227 -9.13 0.09 -16.68
N GLU A 228 -10.31 -0.06 -17.28
CA GLU A 228 -10.44 -0.74 -18.56
C GLU A 228 -9.83 0.07 -19.71
N LEU A 229 -9.99 1.41 -19.75
CA LEU A 229 -9.31 2.24 -20.76
C LEU A 229 -7.79 2.02 -20.74
N ALA A 230 -7.18 1.97 -19.55
CA ALA A 230 -5.75 1.69 -19.42
C ALA A 230 -5.38 0.31 -19.99
N ARG A 231 -6.21 -0.71 -19.73
CA ARG A 231 -6.03 -2.07 -20.26
C ARG A 231 -6.18 -2.13 -21.78
N ARG A 232 -7.25 -1.54 -22.32
CA ARG A 232 -7.49 -1.42 -23.78
C ARG A 232 -6.32 -0.76 -24.49
N CYS A 233 -5.77 0.33 -23.91
CA CYS A 233 -4.61 1.05 -24.44
C CYS A 233 -3.39 0.14 -24.66
N ARG A 234 -3.16 -0.85 -23.78
CA ARG A 234 -2.08 -1.82 -23.89
C ARG A 234 -2.36 -2.94 -24.89
N LEU A 235 -3.62 -3.40 -24.96
CA LEU A 235 -4.06 -4.42 -25.92
C LEU A 235 -4.08 -3.91 -27.36
N GLY A 236 -4.12 -2.58 -27.56
CA GLY A 236 -4.16 -1.98 -28.89
C GLY A 236 -5.40 -2.47 -29.65
N ARG A 237 -5.20 -2.98 -30.87
CA ARG A 237 -6.28 -3.48 -31.73
C ARG A 237 -7.04 -4.70 -31.18
N LEU A 238 -6.46 -5.45 -30.24
CA LEU A 238 -7.14 -6.59 -29.62
C LEU A 238 -8.21 -6.18 -28.62
N ALA A 239 -8.20 -4.93 -28.16
CA ALA A 239 -9.18 -4.45 -27.19
C ALA A 239 -10.62 -4.57 -27.69
N ASP A 240 -10.83 -4.54 -29.02
CA ASP A 240 -12.15 -4.66 -29.65
C ASP A 240 -12.64 -6.11 -29.75
N TRP A 241 -11.77 -7.11 -29.54
CA TRP A 241 -12.16 -8.53 -29.63
C TRP A 241 -12.87 -9.04 -28.38
N ASN A 242 -12.73 -8.36 -27.24
CA ASN A 242 -13.34 -8.76 -25.98
C ASN A 242 -13.76 -7.53 -25.16
N VAL A 243 -14.75 -6.79 -25.66
CA VAL A 243 -15.36 -5.68 -24.93
C VAL A 243 -16.35 -6.25 -23.90
N SER A 244 -16.08 -6.08 -22.61
CA SER A 244 -17.00 -6.54 -21.57
C SER A 244 -18.24 -5.65 -21.50
N GLN A 245 -19.40 -6.25 -21.28
CA GLN A 245 -20.65 -5.51 -21.07
C GLN A 245 -20.53 -4.59 -19.85
N GLU A 246 -19.86 -5.05 -18.79
CA GLU A 246 -19.56 -4.25 -17.60
C GLU A 246 -18.84 -2.93 -17.91
N PHE A 247 -17.91 -2.93 -18.87
CA PHE A 247 -17.21 -1.72 -19.29
C PHE A 247 -18.12 -0.75 -20.02
N LEU A 248 -18.97 -1.26 -20.91
CA LEU A 248 -19.94 -0.44 -21.65
C LEU A 248 -20.98 0.16 -20.70
N ASP A 249 -21.47 -0.62 -19.74
CA ASP A 249 -22.41 -0.16 -18.72
C ASP A 249 -21.77 0.94 -17.86
N ALA A 250 -20.52 0.76 -17.45
CA ALA A 250 -19.76 1.76 -16.71
C ALA A 250 -19.52 3.05 -17.51
N CYS A 251 -19.25 2.94 -18.82
CA CYS A 251 -19.18 4.10 -19.71
C CYS A 251 -20.53 4.82 -19.78
N GLY A 252 -21.63 4.07 -19.95
CA GLY A 252 -22.98 4.63 -20.02
C GLY A 252 -23.40 5.35 -18.74
N VAL A 253 -23.07 4.81 -17.56
CA VAL A 253 -23.31 5.50 -16.27
C VAL A 253 -22.50 6.80 -16.19
N THR A 254 -21.23 6.77 -16.58
CA THR A 254 -20.35 7.95 -16.56
C THR A 254 -20.84 9.04 -17.53
N GLN A 255 -21.32 8.65 -18.71
CA GLN A 255 -21.82 9.56 -19.74
C GLN A 255 -23.15 10.19 -19.35
N ARG A 256 -24.11 9.38 -18.89
CA ARG A 256 -25.42 9.88 -18.42
C ARG A 256 -25.28 10.95 -17.34
N PHE A 257 -24.34 10.75 -16.43
CA PHE A 257 -24.05 11.72 -15.40
C PHE A 257 -23.67 13.11 -15.95
N VAL A 258 -22.89 13.16 -17.03
CA VAL A 258 -22.53 14.43 -17.70
C VAL A 258 -23.67 14.93 -18.58
N ASP A 259 -24.42 14.02 -19.22
CA ASP A 259 -25.58 14.36 -20.06
C ASP A 259 -26.62 15.18 -19.27
N ASP A 260 -26.89 14.85 -18.00
CA ASP A 260 -27.84 15.61 -17.16
C ASP A 260 -27.48 17.12 -17.06
N TYR A 261 -26.19 17.44 -16.92
CA TYR A 261 -25.71 18.84 -16.91
C TYR A 261 -25.79 19.48 -18.29
N VAL A 262 -25.45 18.73 -19.33
CA VAL A 262 -25.51 19.21 -20.72
C VAL A 262 -26.96 19.57 -21.09
N GLU A 263 -27.93 18.73 -20.73
CA GLU A 263 -29.35 18.98 -20.97
C GLU A 263 -29.84 20.24 -20.26
N GLU A 264 -29.44 20.45 -19.00
CA GLU A 264 -29.75 21.68 -18.23
C GLU A 264 -29.21 22.92 -18.95
N ALA A 265 -27.93 22.91 -19.33
CA ALA A 265 -27.29 24.07 -19.98
C ALA A 265 -27.85 24.37 -21.38
N VAL A 266 -28.13 23.34 -22.18
CA VAL A 266 -28.77 23.51 -23.50
C VAL A 266 -30.18 24.06 -23.35
N ARG A 267 -30.93 23.63 -22.33
CA ARG A 267 -32.27 24.16 -22.03
C ARG A 267 -32.21 25.64 -21.66
N LEU A 268 -31.30 26.03 -20.75
CA LEU A 268 -31.12 27.43 -20.34
C LEU A 268 -30.73 28.33 -21.52
N ARG A 269 -29.81 27.88 -22.38
CA ARG A 269 -29.45 28.60 -23.62
C ARG A 269 -30.66 28.83 -24.52
N LYS A 270 -31.50 27.81 -24.72
CA LYS A 270 -32.70 27.92 -25.56
C LYS A 270 -33.72 28.91 -24.96
N GLN A 271 -33.89 28.92 -23.65
CA GLN A 271 -34.76 29.86 -22.93
C GLN A 271 -34.26 31.31 -23.00
N HIS A 272 -32.95 31.53 -22.92
CA HIS A 272 -32.35 32.85 -23.12
C HIS A 272 -32.46 33.32 -24.57
N ALA A 273 -32.32 32.41 -25.54
CA ALA A 273 -32.47 32.72 -26.96
C ALA A 273 -33.93 33.02 -27.37
N SER A 274 -34.93 32.45 -26.67
CA SER A 274 -36.37 32.72 -26.92
C SER A 274 -36.88 34.03 -26.28
N GLY A 275 -36.06 34.73 -25.50
CA GLY A 275 -36.39 36.04 -24.94
C GLY A 275 -37.34 36.02 -23.74
N GLU A 276 -37.53 34.87 -23.07
CA GLU A 276 -38.50 34.71 -21.98
C GLU A 276 -38.05 35.29 -20.62
N ASN A 277 -36.78 35.71 -20.46
CA ASN A 277 -36.29 36.39 -19.25
C ASN A 277 -35.37 37.57 -19.62
N LYS A 278 -35.94 38.76 -19.76
CA LYS A 278 -35.19 40.03 -19.67
C LYS A 278 -35.33 40.58 -18.24
N THR A 279 -34.37 40.26 -17.38
CA THR A 279 -34.13 41.01 -16.14
C THR A 279 -32.78 41.72 -16.27
N ASP A 280 -32.82 43.05 -16.25
CA ASP A 280 -31.74 44.00 -16.55
C ASP A 280 -30.70 44.17 -15.41
N GLU A 281 -30.15 43.08 -14.88
CA GLU A 281 -28.99 43.16 -13.97
C GLU A 281 -27.88 42.21 -14.43
N LYS A 282 -26.91 42.75 -15.18
CA LYS A 282 -25.66 42.06 -15.51
C LYS A 282 -24.73 42.13 -14.29
N GLU A 283 -24.91 41.21 -13.34
CA GLU A 283 -23.78 40.83 -12.50
C GLU A 283 -22.68 40.20 -13.39
N PRO A 284 -21.39 40.35 -13.03
CA PRO A 284 -20.32 39.66 -13.75
C PRO A 284 -20.46 38.14 -13.55
N GLU A 285 -21.11 37.45 -14.49
CA GLU A 285 -21.28 36.00 -14.45
C GLU A 285 -19.92 35.28 -14.37
N ARG A 286 -19.77 34.44 -13.34
CA ARG A 286 -18.65 33.51 -13.17
C ARG A 286 -18.48 32.67 -14.44
N TYR A 287 -17.25 32.56 -14.95
CA TYR A 287 -16.96 31.78 -16.15
C TYR A 287 -17.20 30.29 -15.90
N ILE A 288 -18.15 29.69 -16.62
CA ILE A 288 -18.49 28.27 -16.54
C ILE A 288 -18.25 27.63 -17.91
N PHE A 289 -17.38 26.62 -17.96
CA PHE A 289 -16.95 26.02 -19.22
C PHE A 289 -18.09 25.42 -20.04
N LEU A 290 -19.04 24.75 -19.37
CA LEU A 290 -20.23 24.19 -19.99
C LEU A 290 -21.06 25.25 -20.73
N HIS A 291 -21.25 26.45 -20.16
CA HIS A 291 -22.04 27.51 -20.80
C HIS A 291 -21.37 28.02 -22.07
N GLU A 292 -20.04 28.13 -22.07
CA GLU A 292 -19.26 28.61 -23.22
C GLU A 292 -19.24 27.60 -24.37
N ILE A 293 -19.03 26.31 -24.05
CA ILE A 293 -19.16 25.27 -25.08
C ILE A 293 -20.59 25.20 -25.59
N ALA A 294 -21.58 25.27 -24.70
CA ALA A 294 -22.98 25.24 -25.09
C ALA A 294 -23.35 26.43 -26.00
N GLN A 295 -22.65 27.57 -25.95
CA GLN A 295 -22.82 28.66 -26.92
C GLN A 295 -22.18 28.37 -28.29
N ALA A 296 -21.08 27.60 -28.32
CA ALA A 296 -20.31 27.31 -29.52
C ALA A 296 -20.79 26.06 -30.30
N ILE A 297 -21.40 25.09 -29.60
CA ILE A 297 -21.80 23.79 -30.14
C ILE A 297 -23.28 23.54 -29.84
N ASP A 298 -24.02 23.04 -30.84
CA ASP A 298 -25.43 22.68 -30.69
C ASP A 298 -25.66 21.19 -30.37
N ASP A 299 -24.73 20.30 -30.74
CA ASP A 299 -24.84 18.85 -30.53
C ASP A 299 -24.51 18.46 -29.06
N PRO A 300 -25.49 17.98 -28.26
CA PRO A 300 -25.27 17.60 -26.87
C PRO A 300 -24.20 16.52 -26.69
N ILE A 301 -24.07 15.60 -27.66
CA ILE A 301 -23.06 14.53 -27.60
C ILE A 301 -21.66 15.12 -27.72
N ALA A 302 -21.45 16.06 -28.64
CA ALA A 302 -20.18 16.76 -28.79
C ALA A 302 -19.83 17.58 -27.53
N ILE A 303 -20.82 18.23 -26.91
CA ILE A 303 -20.62 18.95 -25.62
C ILE A 303 -20.16 17.96 -24.54
N ARG A 304 -20.87 16.84 -24.36
CA ARG A 304 -20.50 15.78 -23.40
C ARG A 304 -19.07 15.29 -23.64
N ASP A 305 -18.74 14.98 -24.88
CA ASP A 305 -17.42 14.44 -25.24
C ASP A 305 -16.31 15.44 -24.83
N HIS A 306 -16.48 16.74 -25.10
CA HIS A 306 -15.53 17.76 -24.67
C HIS A 306 -15.41 17.87 -23.14
N LEU A 307 -16.51 17.78 -22.39
CA LEU A 307 -16.51 17.82 -20.93
C LEU A 307 -15.79 16.61 -20.33
N LEU A 308 -16.07 15.39 -20.83
CA LEU A 308 -15.38 14.17 -20.39
C LEU A 308 -13.88 14.19 -20.70
N ASN A 309 -13.49 14.81 -21.82
CA ASN A 309 -12.08 15.01 -22.16
C ASN A 309 -11.33 15.95 -21.20
N VAL A 310 -12.05 16.70 -20.35
CA VAL A 310 -11.44 17.56 -19.32
C VAL A 310 -11.62 16.99 -17.91
N LEU A 311 -12.80 16.46 -17.59
CA LEU A 311 -13.13 15.92 -16.27
C LEU A 311 -12.26 14.71 -15.90
N ILE A 312 -12.09 13.76 -16.82
CA ILE A 312 -11.38 12.50 -16.55
C ILE A 312 -9.91 12.74 -16.17
N PRO A 313 -9.12 13.50 -16.95
CA PRO A 313 -7.74 13.80 -16.59
C PRO A 313 -7.61 14.63 -15.30
N ALA A 314 -8.56 15.54 -15.01
CA ALA A 314 -8.44 16.48 -13.90
C ALA A 314 -8.46 15.79 -12.51
N ARG A 315 -9.28 14.74 -12.35
CA ARG A 315 -9.41 14.02 -11.08
C ARG A 315 -8.17 13.20 -10.72
N ASP A 316 -7.80 12.24 -11.58
CA ASP A 316 -6.82 11.20 -11.19
C ASP A 316 -5.37 11.69 -11.28
N SER A 317 -5.09 12.71 -12.10
CA SER A 317 -3.73 13.22 -12.25
C SER A 317 -3.25 14.00 -11.03
N THR A 318 -4.02 14.98 -10.57
CA THR A 318 -3.69 15.80 -9.40
C THR A 318 -3.69 14.96 -8.12
N SER A 319 -4.69 14.08 -7.94
CA SER A 319 -4.74 13.19 -6.76
C SER A 319 -3.57 12.22 -6.68
N THR A 320 -3.09 11.71 -7.82
CA THR A 320 -1.89 10.85 -7.88
C THR A 320 -0.61 11.63 -7.60
N LEU A 321 -0.49 12.88 -8.10
CA LEU A 321 0.60 13.78 -7.74
C LEU A 321 0.65 14.01 -6.23
N LEU A 322 -0.48 14.34 -5.61
CA LEU A 322 -0.59 14.58 -4.17
C LEU A 322 -0.17 13.35 -3.35
N ALA A 323 -0.69 12.17 -3.72
CA ALA A 323 -0.34 10.93 -3.04
C ALA A 323 1.16 10.63 -3.14
N ALA A 324 1.76 10.75 -4.34
CA ALA A 324 3.18 10.51 -4.55
C ALA A 324 4.08 11.55 -3.84
N ALA A 325 3.65 12.82 -3.83
CA ALA A 325 4.39 13.89 -3.16
C ALA A 325 4.43 13.67 -1.65
N LEU A 326 3.28 13.38 -1.02
CA LEU A 326 3.23 13.10 0.41
C LEU A 326 3.96 11.81 0.77
N PHE A 327 3.86 10.77 -0.05
CA PHE A 327 4.66 9.56 0.13
C PHE A 327 6.16 9.88 0.18
N ALA A 328 6.66 10.66 -0.78
CA ALA A 328 8.07 11.04 -0.83
C ALA A 328 8.50 11.91 0.36
N VAL A 329 7.68 12.91 0.69
CA VAL A 329 7.94 13.86 1.77
C VAL A 329 7.92 13.18 3.14
N THR A 330 7.00 12.25 3.39
CA THR A 330 6.88 11.54 4.67
C THR A 330 7.98 10.49 4.89
N LYS A 331 8.60 9.98 3.81
CA LYS A 331 9.71 9.01 3.89
C LYS A 331 11.08 9.67 4.12
N ASP A 332 11.26 10.95 3.78
CA ASP A 332 12.52 11.68 3.97
C ASP A 332 12.35 12.87 4.93
N LYS A 333 12.77 12.67 6.19
CA LYS A 333 12.69 13.71 7.26
C LYS A 333 13.43 15.00 6.90
N ARG A 334 14.50 14.94 6.11
CA ARG A 334 15.23 16.14 5.66
C ARG A 334 14.40 16.94 4.67
N VAL A 335 13.73 16.28 3.74
CA VAL A 335 12.79 16.93 2.81
C VAL A 335 11.60 17.50 3.57
N PHE A 336 11.00 16.73 4.49
CA PHE A 336 9.89 17.20 5.33
C PHE A 336 10.26 18.46 6.09
N ALA A 337 11.37 18.45 6.83
CA ALA A 337 11.80 19.58 7.65
C ALA A 337 12.06 20.84 6.80
N ARG A 338 12.64 20.68 5.61
CA ARG A 338 12.96 21.80 4.74
C ARG A 338 11.73 22.38 4.04
N LEU A 339 10.79 21.52 3.63
CA LEU A 339 9.51 21.97 3.08
C LEU A 339 8.65 22.63 4.15
N ARG A 340 8.64 22.06 5.36
CA ARG A 340 8.01 22.63 6.56
C ARG A 340 8.50 24.04 6.82
N ALA A 341 9.81 24.27 6.85
CA ALA A 341 10.38 25.59 7.07
C ALA A 341 9.89 26.63 6.04
N GLU A 342 9.85 26.28 4.75
CA GLU A 342 9.33 27.18 3.71
C GLU A 342 7.82 27.46 3.87
N VAL A 343 7.05 26.51 4.40
CA VAL A 343 5.62 26.71 4.71
C VAL A 343 5.43 27.56 5.96
N ASP A 344 6.25 27.38 6.99
CA ASP A 344 6.16 28.09 8.26
C ASP A 344 6.47 29.59 8.08
N ASP A 345 7.33 29.95 7.11
CA ASP A 345 7.61 31.33 6.70
C ASP A 345 6.36 32.10 6.24
N LEU A 346 5.28 31.40 5.87
CA LEU A 346 3.99 32.04 5.52
C LEU A 346 3.21 32.54 6.74
N GLY A 347 3.62 32.18 7.97
CA GLY A 347 2.97 32.65 9.20
C GLY A 347 1.48 32.23 9.32
N GLY A 348 1.10 31.10 8.73
CA GLY A 348 -0.27 30.60 8.72
C GLY A 348 -1.22 31.25 7.71
N VAL A 349 -0.74 32.20 6.89
CA VAL A 349 -1.54 32.81 5.81
C VAL A 349 -1.78 31.79 4.69
N TYR A 350 -3.01 31.77 4.15
CA TYR A 350 -3.33 30.91 3.01
C TYR A 350 -2.54 31.35 1.78
N PRO A 351 -1.88 30.41 1.07
CA PRO A 351 -0.99 30.79 -0.02
C PRO A 351 -1.78 31.27 -1.24
N SER A 352 -1.46 32.46 -1.74
CA SER A 352 -1.96 32.93 -3.04
C SER A 352 -1.26 32.21 -4.20
N PHE A 353 -1.77 32.36 -5.42
CA PHE A 353 -1.10 31.83 -6.62
C PHE A 353 0.33 32.36 -6.77
N GLU A 354 0.57 33.66 -6.57
CA GLU A 354 1.92 34.22 -6.65
C GLU A 354 2.80 33.73 -5.49
N THR A 355 2.22 33.49 -4.31
CA THR A 355 2.94 32.86 -3.20
C THR A 355 3.43 31.47 -3.59
N LEU A 356 2.54 30.57 -4.03
CA LEU A 356 2.89 29.21 -4.45
C LEU A 356 3.94 29.20 -5.56
N LYS A 357 3.79 30.08 -6.54
CA LYS A 357 4.73 30.24 -7.66
C LYS A 357 6.13 30.66 -7.18
N ASN A 358 6.24 31.36 -6.06
CA ASN A 358 7.51 31.80 -5.49
C ASN A 358 8.11 30.81 -4.47
N MET A 359 7.34 29.84 -3.95
CA MET A 359 7.84 28.78 -3.07
C MET A 359 8.79 27.84 -3.83
N LYS A 360 10.09 28.07 -3.65
CA LYS A 360 11.17 27.45 -4.42
C LYS A 360 11.28 25.97 -4.10
N TYR A 361 11.26 25.60 -2.82
CA TYR A 361 11.45 24.22 -2.39
C TYR A 361 10.21 23.35 -2.67
N LEU A 362 9.00 23.88 -2.49
CA LEU A 362 7.75 23.23 -2.91
C LEU A 362 7.78 22.84 -4.40
N LYS A 363 8.20 23.77 -5.27
CA LYS A 363 8.35 23.49 -6.72
C LYS A 363 9.36 22.37 -6.97
N TRP A 364 10.46 22.34 -6.23
CA TRP A 364 11.46 21.29 -6.35
C TRP A 364 10.94 19.94 -5.91
N VAL A 365 10.21 19.88 -4.79
CA VAL A 365 9.55 18.68 -4.31
C VAL A 365 8.58 18.15 -5.37
N MET A 366 7.68 19.00 -5.89
CA MET A 366 6.73 18.59 -6.93
C MET A 366 7.44 18.14 -8.22
N ASN A 367 8.50 18.83 -8.64
CA ASN A 367 9.26 18.44 -9.82
C ASN A 367 9.97 17.10 -9.63
N GLU A 368 10.57 16.87 -8.47
CA GLU A 368 11.22 15.61 -8.17
C GLU A 368 10.21 14.46 -8.05
N THR A 369 9.03 14.73 -7.49
CA THR A 369 7.91 13.79 -7.47
C THR A 369 7.49 13.42 -8.88
N LEU A 370 7.27 14.38 -9.78
CA LEU A 370 6.86 14.12 -11.16
C LEU A 370 7.98 13.50 -12.03
N ARG A 371 9.25 13.69 -11.64
CA ARG A 371 10.39 13.01 -12.26
C ARG A 371 10.38 11.53 -11.93
N LEU A 372 10.30 11.18 -10.65
CA LEU A 372 10.31 9.79 -10.19
C LEU A 372 8.97 9.09 -10.42
N TRP A 373 7.84 9.73 -10.17
CA TRP A 373 6.51 9.15 -10.37
C TRP A 373 5.71 9.97 -11.38
N PRO A 374 6.10 9.95 -12.67
CA PRO A 374 5.34 10.64 -13.70
C PRO A 374 3.94 10.04 -13.80
N ILE A 375 2.93 10.91 -13.79
CA ILE A 375 1.50 10.51 -13.81
C ILE A 375 1.16 9.67 -15.05
N VAL A 376 1.77 10.00 -16.18
CA VAL A 376 1.66 9.22 -17.43
C VAL A 376 3.06 8.72 -17.82
N PRO A 377 3.50 7.58 -17.27
CA PRO A 377 4.86 7.08 -17.42
C PRO A 377 5.16 6.51 -18.81
N LEU A 378 4.12 6.03 -19.51
CA LEU A 378 4.18 5.45 -20.85
C LEU A 378 3.17 6.15 -21.75
N ASN A 379 3.58 6.51 -22.96
CA ASN A 379 2.70 7.10 -23.98
C ASN A 379 3.15 6.64 -25.37
N GLY A 380 2.47 7.06 -26.43
CA GLY A 380 2.83 6.67 -27.79
C GLY A 380 2.14 7.49 -28.88
N ARG A 381 2.66 7.37 -30.10
CA ARG A 381 2.12 7.98 -31.32
C ARG A 381 2.15 6.98 -32.46
N GLN A 382 1.27 7.17 -33.44
CA GLN A 382 1.26 6.43 -34.70
C GLN A 382 1.83 7.31 -35.81
N ALA A 383 2.67 6.75 -36.68
CA ALA A 383 3.16 7.46 -37.84
C ALA A 383 2.05 7.60 -38.90
N ASN A 384 1.68 8.82 -39.27
CA ASN A 384 0.67 9.10 -40.30
C ASN A 384 1.22 8.88 -41.72
N ARG A 385 2.55 8.95 -41.87
CA ARG A 385 3.29 8.71 -43.13
C ARG A 385 4.64 8.05 -42.83
N ASP A 386 5.35 7.61 -43.86
CA ASP A 386 6.72 7.13 -43.72
C ASP A 386 7.61 8.27 -43.18
N VAL A 387 8.23 8.07 -42.03
CA VAL A 387 8.95 9.10 -41.25
C VAL A 387 10.20 8.51 -40.61
N THR A 388 11.10 9.37 -40.10
CA THR A 388 12.30 8.94 -39.38
C THR A 388 12.30 9.37 -37.92
N LEU A 389 12.71 8.47 -37.03
CA LEU A 389 13.22 8.84 -35.71
C LEU A 389 14.70 9.24 -35.85
N PRO A 390 15.14 10.35 -35.23
CA PRO A 390 16.53 10.82 -35.36
C PRO A 390 17.62 9.82 -34.94
N VAL A 391 17.41 9.06 -33.87
CA VAL A 391 18.42 8.17 -33.27
C VAL A 391 17.84 6.80 -32.89
N GLY A 392 18.72 5.84 -32.59
CA GLY A 392 18.40 4.48 -32.16
C GLY A 392 18.71 3.40 -33.20
N GLY A 393 19.11 3.78 -34.41
CA GLY A 393 19.45 2.85 -35.50
C GLY A 393 20.94 2.53 -35.56
N GLY A 394 21.27 1.30 -35.94
CA GLY A 394 22.65 0.84 -36.11
C GLY A 394 23.34 0.44 -34.79
N PRO A 395 24.58 -0.08 -34.87
CA PRO A 395 25.29 -0.62 -33.69
C PRO A 395 25.60 0.41 -32.60
N ASP A 396 25.77 1.68 -32.97
CA ASP A 396 26.05 2.80 -32.06
C ASP A 396 24.77 3.50 -31.56
N GLY A 397 23.59 3.09 -32.07
CA GLY A 397 22.32 3.73 -31.76
C GLY A 397 22.21 5.19 -32.20
N GLN A 398 23.09 5.70 -33.09
CA GLN A 398 23.09 7.12 -33.49
C GLN A 398 22.43 7.38 -34.84
N SER A 399 22.20 6.34 -35.64
CA SER A 399 21.62 6.52 -36.98
C SER A 399 20.08 6.65 -36.92
N PRO A 400 19.44 7.30 -37.90
CA PRO A 400 17.99 7.39 -37.97
C PRO A 400 17.31 6.03 -38.12
N ILE A 401 16.08 5.90 -37.64
CA ILE A 401 15.24 4.70 -37.82
C ILE A 401 14.07 5.06 -38.75
N HIS A 402 13.80 4.21 -39.74
CA HIS A 402 12.61 4.34 -40.58
C HIS A 402 11.38 3.77 -39.86
N ILE A 403 10.39 4.62 -39.60
CA ILE A 403 9.06 4.26 -39.12
C ILE A 403 8.07 4.37 -40.27
N LYS A 404 7.44 3.25 -40.63
CA LYS A 404 6.49 3.18 -41.74
C LYS A 404 5.15 3.79 -41.33
N ALA A 405 4.40 4.29 -42.30
CA ALA A 405 3.01 4.71 -42.08
C ALA A 405 2.19 3.60 -41.38
N GLY A 406 1.47 3.97 -40.32
CA GLY A 406 0.66 3.10 -39.48
C GLY A 406 1.40 2.41 -38.33
N GLN A 407 2.73 2.52 -38.24
CA GLN A 407 3.49 1.93 -37.13
C GLN A 407 3.41 2.80 -35.88
N ASN A 408 3.34 2.14 -34.71
CA ASN A 408 3.28 2.79 -33.42
C ASN A 408 4.69 2.94 -32.81
N VAL A 409 4.94 4.09 -32.22
CA VAL A 409 6.14 4.40 -31.44
C VAL A 409 5.71 4.78 -30.03
N GLY A 410 5.98 3.91 -29.06
CA GLY A 410 5.82 4.17 -27.64
C GLY A 410 7.05 4.85 -27.05
N PHE A 411 6.85 5.65 -26.02
CA PHE A 411 7.93 6.24 -25.25
C PHE A 411 7.68 6.19 -23.74
N SER A 412 8.77 6.12 -22.97
CA SER A 412 8.75 6.02 -21.52
C SER A 412 9.41 7.23 -20.88
N THR A 413 8.61 8.11 -20.29
CA THR A 413 9.12 9.19 -19.43
C THR A 413 9.66 8.60 -18.13
N TYR A 414 9.11 7.50 -17.64
CA TYR A 414 9.59 6.82 -16.44
C TYR A 414 11.06 6.35 -16.56
N ALA A 415 11.39 5.70 -17.68
CA ALA A 415 12.75 5.27 -17.96
C ALA A 415 13.67 6.46 -18.26
N MET A 416 13.22 7.40 -19.10
CA MET A 416 13.99 8.61 -19.43
C MET A 416 14.34 9.44 -18.19
N HIS A 417 13.41 9.60 -17.26
CA HIS A 417 13.60 10.37 -16.04
C HIS A 417 14.54 9.68 -15.02
N ARG A 418 14.92 8.42 -15.23
CA ARG A 418 15.85 7.64 -14.39
C ARG A 418 17.18 7.32 -15.06
N ARG A 419 17.39 7.83 -16.27
CA ARG A 419 18.64 7.64 -17.01
C ARG A 419 19.81 8.27 -16.26
N LYS A 420 20.79 7.45 -15.88
CA LYS A 420 21.98 7.89 -15.13
C LYS A 420 22.89 8.81 -15.95
N ASP A 421 22.88 8.67 -17.27
CA ASP A 421 23.60 9.56 -18.19
C ASP A 421 22.96 10.97 -18.28
N ILE A 422 21.69 11.11 -17.90
CA ILE A 422 20.97 12.39 -17.87
C ILE A 422 20.97 12.98 -16.45
N TRP A 423 20.63 12.16 -15.45
CA TRP A 423 20.31 12.59 -14.09
C TRP A 423 21.41 12.29 -13.07
N GLY A 424 22.51 11.65 -13.49
CA GLY A 424 23.61 11.26 -12.63
C GLY A 424 23.43 9.88 -11.95
N PRO A 425 24.42 9.43 -11.17
CA PRO A 425 24.39 8.12 -10.52
C PRO A 425 23.27 7.98 -9.46
N ASP A 426 22.74 9.10 -8.96
CA ASP A 426 21.66 9.17 -7.97
C ASP A 426 20.26 9.35 -8.60
N ALA A 427 20.10 9.02 -9.89
CA ALA A 427 18.85 9.20 -10.63
C ALA A 427 17.63 8.52 -9.97
N ASP A 428 17.83 7.43 -9.23
CA ASP A 428 16.75 6.72 -8.55
C ASP A 428 16.39 7.33 -7.17
N LYS A 429 17.19 8.27 -6.65
CA LYS A 429 16.96 8.90 -5.34
C LYS A 429 16.10 10.15 -5.46
N PHE A 430 15.23 10.35 -4.46
CA PHE A 430 14.40 11.55 -4.33
C PHE A 430 15.24 12.70 -3.75
N ILE A 431 15.72 13.60 -4.61
CA ILE A 431 16.59 14.72 -4.23
C ILE A 431 16.03 16.02 -4.83
N PRO A 432 15.14 16.74 -4.13
CA PRO A 432 14.62 18.03 -4.60
C PRO A 432 15.72 19.06 -4.92
N GLU A 433 16.84 19.01 -4.22
CA GLU A 433 17.94 19.96 -4.38
C GLU A 433 18.59 19.93 -5.76
N ARG A 434 18.42 18.84 -6.53
CA ARG A 434 18.98 18.75 -7.89
C ARG A 434 18.46 19.88 -8.80
N TRP A 435 17.26 20.38 -8.51
CA TRP A 435 16.60 21.43 -9.26
C TRP A 435 17.19 22.83 -9.03
N ASP A 436 18.16 23.00 -8.13
CA ASP A 436 18.86 24.28 -7.99
C ASP A 436 19.67 24.61 -9.25
N ASN A 437 20.41 23.61 -9.74
CA ASN A 437 21.33 23.75 -10.86
C ASN A 437 20.78 23.16 -12.17
N LEU A 438 19.91 22.14 -12.10
CA LEU A 438 19.40 21.48 -13.30
C LEU A 438 18.32 22.29 -14.01
N ARG A 439 18.49 22.48 -15.31
CA ARG A 439 17.48 23.07 -16.21
C ARG A 439 17.28 22.13 -17.41
N PRO A 440 16.64 20.95 -17.20
CA PRO A 440 16.42 19.98 -18.25
C PRO A 440 15.48 20.53 -19.33
N GLY A 441 15.71 20.16 -20.58
CA GLY A 441 14.84 20.46 -21.71
C GLY A 441 13.88 19.29 -21.95
N TRP A 442 14.14 18.52 -23.02
CA TRP A 442 13.32 17.35 -23.38
C TRP A 442 13.58 16.12 -22.51
N GLU A 443 14.56 16.22 -21.63
CA GLU A 443 14.92 15.21 -20.63
C GLU A 443 13.91 15.12 -19.47
N TYR A 444 13.04 16.12 -19.32
CA TYR A 444 12.01 16.18 -18.28
C TYR A 444 10.65 16.59 -18.86
N LEU A 445 9.71 15.65 -18.92
CA LEU A 445 8.40 15.81 -19.57
C LEU A 445 7.24 15.39 -18.65
N PRO A 446 7.06 16.01 -17.48
CA PRO A 446 5.98 15.68 -16.55
C PRO A 446 4.58 15.91 -17.13
N PHE A 447 4.46 16.87 -18.05
CA PHE A 447 3.21 17.28 -18.71
C PHE A 447 3.24 17.07 -20.23
N ASN A 448 4.14 16.18 -20.71
CA ASN A 448 4.43 15.99 -22.14
C ASN A 448 5.08 17.24 -22.78
N GLY A 449 5.14 17.31 -24.12
CA GLY A 449 5.74 18.44 -24.84
C GLY A 449 5.09 18.70 -26.19
N GLY A 450 5.46 19.82 -26.82
CA GLY A 450 4.96 20.23 -28.14
C GLY A 450 3.48 20.68 -28.14
N PRO A 451 2.82 20.70 -29.32
CA PRO A 451 1.46 21.24 -29.44
C PRO A 451 0.40 20.50 -28.58
N ARG A 452 0.66 19.23 -28.22
CA ARG A 452 -0.19 18.40 -27.35
C ARG A 452 0.20 18.44 -25.86
N ILE A 453 1.03 19.38 -25.42
CA ILE A 453 1.35 19.58 -24.00
C ILE A 453 0.08 19.69 -23.15
N CYS A 454 0.12 19.21 -21.90
CA CYS A 454 -1.02 19.26 -20.99
C CYS A 454 -1.54 20.69 -20.85
N ILE A 455 -2.84 20.88 -21.08
CA ILE A 455 -3.46 22.19 -21.00
C ILE A 455 -3.75 22.61 -19.56
N GLY A 456 -3.96 21.63 -18.67
CA GLY A 456 -4.19 21.81 -17.23
C GLY A 456 -2.93 21.80 -16.37
N GLN A 457 -1.74 21.98 -16.97
CA GLN A 457 -0.47 21.93 -16.22
C GLN A 457 -0.43 22.91 -15.04
N GLN A 458 -0.80 24.17 -15.26
CA GLN A 458 -0.76 25.19 -14.21
C GLN A 458 -1.80 24.93 -13.12
N LEU A 459 -2.99 24.47 -13.50
CA LEU A 459 -4.04 24.08 -12.56
C LEU A 459 -3.57 22.95 -11.64
N ALA A 460 -3.04 21.86 -12.21
CA ALA A 460 -2.57 20.70 -11.44
C ALA A 460 -1.43 21.04 -10.46
N LEU A 461 -0.48 21.89 -10.89
CA LEU A 461 0.62 22.34 -10.02
C LEU A 461 0.13 23.30 -8.92
N THR A 462 -0.87 24.13 -9.23
CA THR A 462 -1.46 25.08 -8.26
C THR A 462 -2.26 24.34 -7.21
N GLU A 463 -3.21 23.48 -7.61
CA GLU A 463 -3.99 22.64 -6.70
C GLU A 463 -3.07 21.72 -5.88
N GLY A 464 -2.11 21.07 -6.55
CA GLY A 464 -1.14 20.18 -5.92
C GLY A 464 -0.32 20.89 -4.85
N GLY A 465 0.28 22.04 -5.20
CA GLY A 465 1.06 22.86 -4.29
C GLY A 465 0.22 23.41 -3.15
N TYR A 466 -0.98 23.92 -3.43
CA TYR A 466 -1.90 24.47 -2.45
C TYR A 466 -2.24 23.42 -1.39
N THR A 467 -2.71 22.23 -1.80
CA THR A 467 -3.06 21.16 -0.86
C THR A 467 -1.87 20.72 0.00
N ILE A 468 -0.67 20.57 -0.58
CA ILE A 468 0.53 20.20 0.19
C ILE A 468 0.81 21.24 1.28
N VAL A 469 0.85 22.53 0.91
CA VAL A 469 1.08 23.63 1.85
C VAL A 469 0.01 23.67 2.93
N ARG A 470 -1.26 23.54 2.56
CA ARG A 470 -2.38 23.57 3.52
C ARG A 470 -2.37 22.37 4.46
N LEU A 471 -2.02 21.17 4.00
CA LEU A 471 -1.85 20.00 4.88
C LEU A 471 -0.74 20.25 5.90
N LEU A 472 0.40 20.78 5.45
CA LEU A 472 1.49 21.18 6.33
C LEU A 472 0.97 22.23 7.34
N GLN A 473 0.27 23.29 6.94
CA GLN A 473 -0.29 24.27 7.89
C GLN A 473 -1.28 23.67 8.90
N CYS A 474 -2.03 22.62 8.52
CA CYS A 474 -3.09 22.02 9.34
C CYS A 474 -2.62 20.90 10.27
N PHE A 475 -1.47 20.29 10.01
CA PHE A 475 -0.94 19.16 10.76
C PHE A 475 0.50 19.43 11.16
N LYS A 476 0.80 19.29 12.45
CA LYS A 476 2.16 19.46 12.98
C LYS A 476 3.13 18.46 12.34
N ASP A 477 2.76 17.19 12.35
CA ASP A 477 3.53 16.07 11.81
C ASP A 477 2.64 15.20 10.92
N ILE A 478 3.26 14.54 9.94
CA ILE A 478 2.60 13.55 9.07
C ILE A 478 3.54 12.34 8.98
N GLU A 479 3.08 11.19 9.43
CA GLU A 479 3.86 9.95 9.43
C GLU A 479 3.26 8.94 8.46
N SER A 480 4.13 8.28 7.69
CA SER A 480 3.72 7.18 6.82
C SER A 480 3.60 5.90 7.63
N LEU A 481 2.45 5.25 7.57
CA LEU A 481 2.25 3.90 8.11
C LEU A 481 2.76 2.80 7.15
N ASP A 482 3.46 3.19 6.10
CA ASP A 482 4.09 2.25 5.18
C ASP A 482 5.31 1.61 5.85
N HIS A 483 5.10 0.39 6.37
CA HIS A 483 6.09 -0.48 7.00
C HIS A 483 6.97 -1.24 6.00
N SER A 484 7.28 -0.64 4.85
CA SER A 484 7.89 -1.31 3.69
C SER A 484 9.32 -1.83 3.91
N GLU A 485 9.43 -3.01 4.52
CA GLU A 485 10.16 -4.14 3.96
C GLU A 485 9.11 -5.15 3.48
N VAL A 486 8.41 -4.86 2.38
CA VAL A 486 7.45 -5.81 1.79
C VAL A 486 8.21 -6.65 0.77
N PRO A 487 8.38 -7.98 0.98
CA PRO A 487 9.05 -8.83 0.01
C PRO A 487 8.31 -8.88 -1.32
N ASP A 488 9.05 -9.11 -2.41
CA ASP A 488 8.46 -9.30 -3.75
C ASP A 488 7.38 -10.39 -3.73
N GLY A 489 6.20 -10.06 -4.28
CA GLY A 489 5.05 -10.97 -4.32
C GLY A 489 4.10 -10.88 -3.11
N VAL A 490 4.36 -9.99 -2.15
CA VAL A 490 3.46 -9.74 -1.00
C VAL A 490 2.69 -8.44 -1.22
N THR A 491 1.36 -8.50 -1.05
CA THR A 491 0.47 -7.31 -1.07
C THR A 491 -0.22 -7.19 0.27
N PHE A 492 -0.14 -6.01 0.90
CA PHE A 492 -0.89 -5.71 2.12
C PHE A 492 -2.27 -5.18 1.77
N HIS A 493 -3.30 -5.75 2.39
CA HIS A 493 -4.67 -5.26 2.32
C HIS A 493 -5.11 -4.81 3.72
N PRO A 494 -5.74 -3.63 3.84
CA PRO A 494 -6.24 -3.19 5.12
C PRO A 494 -7.40 -4.08 5.57
N ILE A 495 -7.40 -4.45 6.85
CA ILE A 495 -8.55 -5.02 7.54
C ILE A 495 -9.04 -3.97 8.52
N LEU A 496 -10.33 -3.63 8.45
CA LEU A 496 -10.95 -2.72 9.42
C LEU A 496 -10.90 -3.38 10.81
N GLY A 497 -10.34 -2.69 11.81
CA GLY A 497 -10.27 -3.19 13.19
C GLY A 497 -9.13 -2.57 13.98
N ARG A 498 -9.14 -2.73 15.30
CA ARG A 498 -8.03 -2.32 16.16
C ARG A 498 -6.97 -3.41 16.26
N PRO A 499 -5.68 -3.04 16.30
CA PRO A 499 -4.63 -3.97 16.70
C PRO A 499 -4.87 -4.49 18.12
N LEU A 500 -4.58 -5.77 18.37
CA LEU A 500 -4.63 -6.37 19.70
C LEU A 500 -3.81 -5.58 20.73
N THR A 501 -2.73 -4.92 20.30
CA THR A 501 -1.91 -4.08 21.18
C THR A 501 -2.63 -2.85 21.73
N ASN A 502 -3.70 -2.39 21.07
CA ASN A 502 -4.55 -1.31 21.56
C ASN A 502 -5.56 -1.80 22.61
N ASN A 503 -5.91 -3.10 22.61
CA ASN A 503 -6.78 -3.68 23.63
C ASN A 503 -6.12 -3.63 25.02
N PHE A 504 -4.79 -3.68 25.10
CA PHE A 504 -4.05 -3.44 26.35
C PHE A 504 -4.08 -1.99 26.85
N LYS A 505 -4.74 -1.06 26.14
CA LYS A 505 -4.87 0.34 26.58
C LYS A 505 -6.31 0.69 26.95
N THR A 506 -7.26 -0.19 26.67
CA THR A 506 -8.68 0.06 26.90
C THR A 506 -9.37 -1.19 27.42
N ILE A 507 -10.15 -1.10 28.49
CA ILE A 507 -11.05 -2.17 28.93
C ILE A 507 -12.48 -1.67 28.70
N ASP A 508 -13.28 -2.42 27.93
CA ASP A 508 -14.67 -2.04 27.57
C ASP A 508 -14.79 -0.63 26.96
N GLY A 509 -13.79 -0.22 26.17
CA GLY A 509 -13.75 1.10 25.54
C GLY A 509 -13.31 2.24 26.45
N VAL A 510 -13.06 1.98 27.74
CA VAL A 510 -12.51 2.95 28.70
C VAL A 510 -11.00 2.85 28.70
N ASN A 511 -10.32 3.99 28.55
CA ASN A 511 -8.86 4.07 28.59
C ASN A 511 -8.37 3.68 30.00
N ILE A 512 -7.45 2.72 30.07
CA ILE A 512 -6.91 2.23 31.34
C ILE A 512 -6.20 3.37 32.09
N ASN A 513 -5.60 4.34 31.37
CA ASN A 513 -4.98 5.53 31.95
C ASN A 513 -5.98 6.53 32.56
N GLU A 514 -7.28 6.41 32.25
CA GLU A 514 -8.38 7.20 32.83
C GLU A 514 -9.12 6.41 33.93
N SER A 515 -8.75 5.14 34.13
CA SER A 515 -9.27 4.28 35.17
C SER A 515 -8.30 4.23 36.36
N ALA A 516 -8.76 3.75 37.52
CA ALA A 516 -7.90 3.61 38.70
C ALA A 516 -6.98 2.36 38.64
N GLU A 517 -7.15 1.47 37.65
CA GLU A 517 -6.27 0.32 37.40
C GLU A 517 -5.22 0.67 36.33
N THR A 518 -3.94 0.33 36.55
CA THR A 518 -2.90 0.38 35.52
C THR A 518 -2.96 -0.85 34.61
N LEU A 519 -2.30 -0.82 33.43
CA LEU A 519 -2.15 -2.03 32.60
C LEU A 519 -1.45 -3.14 33.41
N SER A 520 -0.46 -2.76 34.23
CA SER A 520 0.19 -3.69 35.16
C SER A 520 -0.84 -4.35 36.06
N ASP A 521 -1.76 -3.61 36.69
CA ASP A 521 -2.82 -4.16 37.55
C ASP A 521 -3.86 -5.03 36.81
N ALA A 522 -3.99 -4.83 35.50
CA ALA A 522 -4.92 -5.58 34.66
C ALA A 522 -4.38 -6.95 34.24
N VAL A 523 -3.08 -7.04 33.92
CA VAL A 523 -2.46 -8.27 33.38
C VAL A 523 -1.55 -9.00 34.35
N THR A 524 -1.10 -8.36 35.43
CA THR A 524 -0.26 -9.02 36.43
C THR A 524 -1.06 -9.94 37.35
N SER A 525 -0.47 -11.09 37.69
CA SER A 525 -1.10 -12.02 38.62
C SER A 525 -0.06 -12.76 39.44
N THR A 526 -0.30 -12.89 40.75
CA THR A 526 0.52 -13.75 41.62
C THR A 526 0.32 -15.22 41.24
N PRO A 527 1.40 -15.99 41.01
CA PRO A 527 1.29 -17.43 40.82
C PRO A 527 0.47 -18.10 41.93
N GLY A 528 -0.50 -18.94 41.57
CA GLY A 528 -1.31 -19.69 42.52
C GLY A 528 -2.82 -19.62 42.27
N PHE A 529 -3.59 -20.19 43.20
CA PHE A 529 -5.03 -20.41 43.02
C PHE A 529 -5.83 -19.11 42.86
N PHE A 530 -5.61 -18.12 43.73
CA PHE A 530 -6.34 -16.85 43.67
C PHE A 530 -5.93 -15.98 42.48
N GLY A 531 -4.65 -15.97 42.12
CA GLY A 531 -4.18 -15.31 40.89
C GLY A 531 -4.79 -15.94 39.64
N ALA A 532 -4.91 -17.28 39.60
CA ALA A 532 -5.59 -17.99 38.52
C ALA A 532 -7.06 -17.56 38.39
N ILE A 533 -7.82 -17.48 39.49
CA ILE A 533 -9.21 -17.00 39.46
C ILE A 533 -9.27 -15.57 38.92
N ARG A 534 -8.38 -14.68 39.39
CA ARG A 534 -8.33 -13.29 38.92
C ARG A 534 -8.00 -13.20 37.41
N GLY A 535 -7.11 -14.05 36.93
CA GLY A 535 -6.80 -14.17 35.50
C GLY A 535 -7.98 -14.67 34.68
N ILE A 536 -8.67 -15.73 35.14
CA ILE A 536 -9.88 -16.29 34.49
C ILE A 536 -10.91 -15.18 34.26
N ILE A 537 -11.24 -14.43 35.32
CA ILE A 537 -12.33 -13.45 35.25
C ILE A 537 -12.00 -12.21 34.40
N LYS A 538 -10.71 -11.97 34.10
CA LYS A 538 -10.24 -10.88 33.23
C LYS A 538 -9.88 -11.36 31.81
N MET A 539 -9.98 -12.66 31.51
CA MET A 539 -9.42 -13.18 30.26
C MET A 539 -10.15 -12.68 29.01
N THR A 540 -11.49 -12.60 29.03
CA THR A 540 -12.27 -12.16 27.86
C THR A 540 -12.10 -10.66 27.56
N SER A 541 -11.84 -9.83 28.58
CA SER A 541 -11.55 -8.41 28.39
C SER A 541 -10.15 -8.17 27.82
N LEU A 542 -9.21 -9.10 28.04
CA LEU A 542 -7.85 -9.04 27.49
C LEU A 542 -7.75 -9.60 26.07
N LEU A 543 -8.39 -10.74 25.81
CA LEU A 543 -8.37 -11.37 24.47
C LEU A 543 -9.09 -10.51 23.43
N HIS A 544 -10.09 -9.76 23.87
CA HIS A 544 -10.93 -8.95 23.01
C HIS A 544 -11.49 -7.81 23.84
N ALA A 545 -10.93 -6.61 23.75
CA ALA A 545 -11.40 -5.45 24.51
C ALA A 545 -12.42 -4.60 23.75
N GLU A 546 -12.51 -4.81 22.44
CA GLU A 546 -13.36 -4.06 21.52
C GLU A 546 -14.85 -4.42 21.67
N PRO A 547 -15.78 -3.46 21.46
CA PRO A 547 -17.21 -3.77 21.48
C PRO A 547 -17.58 -4.86 20.46
N PRO A 548 -18.63 -5.67 20.71
CA PRO A 548 -19.09 -6.68 19.76
C PRO A 548 -19.33 -6.14 18.34
N GLU A 549 -19.77 -4.89 18.20
CA GLU A 549 -20.00 -4.23 16.91
C GLU A 549 -18.71 -4.10 16.09
N GLU A 550 -17.60 -3.79 16.75
CA GLU A 550 -16.29 -3.62 16.12
C GLU A 550 -15.72 -4.97 15.67
N TYR A 551 -15.94 -6.03 16.45
CA TYR A 551 -15.64 -7.40 16.03
C TYR A 551 -16.38 -7.78 14.74
N ILE A 552 -17.69 -7.51 14.69
CA ILE A 552 -18.50 -7.83 13.50
C ILE A 552 -18.03 -7.02 12.30
N ALA A 553 -17.70 -5.74 12.48
CA ALA A 553 -17.17 -4.92 11.41
C ALA A 553 -15.82 -5.46 10.88
N THR A 554 -14.96 -5.94 11.78
CA THR A 554 -13.70 -6.61 11.42
C THR A 554 -13.96 -7.88 10.61
N ALA A 555 -14.84 -8.75 11.08
CA ALA A 555 -15.20 -9.98 10.39
C ALA A 555 -15.80 -9.70 9.00
N GLN A 556 -16.68 -8.71 8.88
CA GLN A 556 -17.26 -8.29 7.60
C GLN A 556 -16.23 -7.69 6.64
N SER A 557 -15.24 -6.95 7.16
CA SER A 557 -14.11 -6.45 6.35
C SER A 557 -13.29 -7.61 5.77
N VAL A 558 -13.05 -8.66 6.56
CA VAL A 558 -12.38 -9.87 6.07
C VAL A 558 -13.25 -10.61 5.06
N GLU A 559 -14.56 -10.70 5.28
CA GLU A 559 -15.50 -11.29 4.32
C GLU A 559 -15.47 -10.58 2.95
N ALA A 560 -15.42 -9.25 2.94
CA ALA A 560 -15.30 -8.46 1.71
C ALA A 560 -13.96 -8.76 1.01
N LEU A 561 -12.86 -8.80 1.78
CA LEU A 561 -11.54 -9.08 1.25
C LEU A 561 -11.44 -10.49 0.63
N LEU A 562 -12.00 -11.50 1.29
CA LEU A 562 -12.08 -12.86 0.73
C LEU A 562 -12.89 -12.90 -0.58
N GLY A 563 -13.95 -12.10 -0.67
CA GLY A 563 -14.77 -11.97 -1.88
C GLY A 563 -14.00 -11.32 -3.04
N ASP A 564 -13.22 -10.28 -2.76
CA ASP A 564 -12.45 -9.54 -3.75
C ASP A 564 -11.21 -10.30 -4.23
N LEU A 565 -10.50 -10.96 -3.31
CA LEU A 565 -9.23 -11.64 -3.61
C LEU A 565 -9.42 -13.08 -4.10
N GLN A 566 -10.49 -13.75 -3.67
CA GLN A 566 -10.76 -15.17 -3.96
C GLN A 566 -9.51 -16.06 -3.74
N PRO A 567 -8.89 -16.02 -2.54
CA PRO A 567 -7.62 -16.70 -2.32
C PRO A 567 -7.78 -18.22 -2.43
N THR A 568 -6.76 -18.90 -2.94
CA THR A 568 -6.75 -20.38 -2.97
C THR A 568 -6.63 -20.98 -1.57
N LEU A 569 -5.92 -20.30 -0.67
CA LEU A 569 -5.72 -20.69 0.71
C LEU A 569 -5.60 -19.45 1.60
N ALA A 570 -6.27 -19.45 2.75
CA ALA A 570 -6.05 -18.47 3.80
C ALA A 570 -5.17 -19.06 4.91
N VAL A 571 -4.16 -18.33 5.38
CA VAL A 571 -3.44 -18.67 6.62
C VAL A 571 -3.85 -17.65 7.66
N VAL A 572 -4.43 -18.11 8.77
CA VAL A 572 -4.99 -17.23 9.79
C VAL A 572 -4.40 -17.55 11.15
N GLU A 573 -4.01 -16.49 11.86
CA GLU A 573 -3.51 -16.59 13.23
C GLU A 573 -4.65 -17.02 14.18
N ASN A 574 -4.35 -17.86 15.18
CA ASN A 574 -5.34 -18.52 16.03
C ASN A 574 -6.19 -17.56 16.88
N PHE A 575 -5.63 -16.42 17.32
CA PHE A 575 -6.30 -15.37 18.09
C PHE A 575 -7.03 -14.34 17.21
N LEU A 576 -6.87 -14.38 15.88
CA LEU A 576 -7.63 -13.50 14.98
C LEU A 576 -9.04 -14.04 14.70
N ASP A 577 -9.84 -14.13 15.75
CA ASP A 577 -11.16 -14.77 15.78
C ASP A 577 -12.15 -14.21 14.73
N ALA A 578 -12.18 -12.89 14.54
CA ALA A 578 -13.04 -12.25 13.55
C ALA A 578 -12.76 -12.73 12.12
N ALA A 579 -11.47 -12.94 11.79
CA ALA A 579 -11.08 -13.50 10.50
C ALA A 579 -11.46 -14.97 10.39
N ARG A 580 -11.29 -15.76 11.46
CA ARG A 580 -11.71 -17.17 11.50
C ARG A 580 -13.20 -17.32 11.22
N ASP A 581 -14.01 -16.45 11.82
CA ASP A 581 -15.46 -16.39 11.56
C ASP A 581 -15.80 -16.09 10.10
N ALA A 582 -15.15 -15.08 9.52
CA ALA A 582 -15.32 -14.73 8.12
C ALA A 582 -14.93 -15.88 7.18
N ILE A 583 -13.79 -16.51 7.43
CA ILE A 583 -13.26 -17.63 6.66
C ILE A 583 -14.21 -18.83 6.69
N VAL A 584 -14.68 -19.23 7.89
CA VAL A 584 -15.61 -20.35 8.06
C VAL A 584 -16.95 -20.06 7.38
N LYS A 585 -17.49 -18.85 7.56
CA LYS A 585 -18.75 -18.44 6.92
C LYS A 585 -18.66 -18.41 5.39
N LYS A 586 -17.50 -18.01 4.84
CA LYS A 586 -17.23 -18.01 3.39
C LYS A 586 -16.82 -19.36 2.83
N GLN A 587 -16.68 -20.39 3.68
CA GLN A 587 -16.20 -21.72 3.30
C GLN A 587 -14.82 -21.67 2.60
N GLN A 588 -13.99 -20.70 2.98
CA GLN A 588 -12.64 -20.53 2.43
C GLN A 588 -11.71 -21.61 2.99
N PRO A 589 -10.99 -22.39 2.16
CA PRO A 589 -9.93 -23.27 2.63
C PRO A 589 -8.87 -22.50 3.41
N TYR A 590 -8.51 -23.01 4.60
CA TYR A 590 -7.58 -22.31 5.47
C TYR A 590 -6.70 -23.23 6.33
N VAL A 591 -5.60 -22.64 6.82
CA VAL A 591 -4.66 -23.22 7.79
C VAL A 591 -4.61 -22.30 9.00
N LEU A 592 -4.61 -22.88 10.20
CA LEU A 592 -4.39 -22.14 11.43
C LEU A 592 -2.89 -22.01 11.70
N LEU A 593 -2.46 -20.82 12.10
CA LEU A 593 -1.12 -20.54 12.56
C LEU A 593 -1.19 -20.17 14.05
N THR A 594 -0.54 -20.94 14.91
CA THR A 594 -0.41 -20.55 16.33
C THR A 594 1.03 -20.11 16.62
N PRO A 595 1.22 -18.88 17.14
CA PRO A 595 2.50 -18.40 17.67
C PRO A 595 2.73 -18.88 19.11
N ASN A 596 2.08 -19.97 19.53
CA ASN A 596 2.18 -20.51 20.87
C ASN A 596 2.53 -22.00 20.84
N THR A 597 2.39 -22.64 22.00
CA THR A 597 2.89 -23.98 22.28
C THR A 597 1.91 -25.07 21.86
N LEU A 598 2.39 -26.31 21.77
CA LEU A 598 1.56 -27.48 21.48
C LEU A 598 0.46 -27.67 22.53
N LYS A 599 0.72 -27.24 23.78
CA LYS A 599 -0.24 -27.24 24.87
C LYS A 599 -1.55 -26.53 24.51
N GLU A 600 -1.48 -25.42 23.79
CA GLU A 600 -2.66 -24.65 23.38
C GLU A 600 -3.54 -25.43 22.40
N VAL A 601 -2.93 -25.97 21.35
CA VAL A 601 -3.68 -26.53 20.21
C VAL A 601 -3.99 -28.01 20.34
N ALA A 602 -3.29 -28.75 21.21
CA ALA A 602 -3.46 -30.19 21.39
C ALA A 602 -4.05 -30.59 22.75
N ALA A 603 -4.38 -29.65 23.65
CA ALA A 603 -4.90 -29.96 25.00
C ALA A 603 -6.13 -30.89 24.96
N GLY A 604 -7.10 -30.59 24.08
CA GLY A 604 -8.32 -31.39 23.94
C GLY A 604 -8.07 -32.82 23.47
N ASP A 605 -6.96 -33.06 22.79
CA ASP A 605 -6.59 -34.36 22.22
C ASP A 605 -5.81 -35.27 23.20
N GLN A 606 -5.46 -34.76 24.39
CA GLN A 606 -4.67 -35.52 25.38
C GLN A 606 -5.50 -36.48 26.25
N GLY A 607 -6.82 -36.29 26.35
CA GLY A 607 -7.66 -37.04 27.27
C GLY A 607 -7.16 -36.93 28.72
N VAL A 608 -7.06 -38.06 29.43
CA VAL A 608 -6.50 -38.10 30.80
C VAL A 608 -5.01 -37.73 30.86
N GLY A 609 -4.29 -37.77 29.73
CA GLY A 609 -2.90 -37.36 29.63
C GLY A 609 -2.70 -35.86 29.87
N LEU A 610 -3.75 -35.04 29.73
CA LEU A 610 -3.74 -33.61 30.02
C LEU A 610 -3.29 -33.31 31.46
N PHE A 611 -3.64 -34.21 32.37
CA PHE A 611 -3.29 -34.15 33.78
C PHE A 611 -1.80 -34.41 34.07
N ASN A 612 -1.06 -34.91 33.08
CA ASN A 612 0.40 -35.02 33.12
C ASN A 612 1.12 -33.74 32.69
N TRP A 613 0.40 -32.67 32.36
CA TRP A 613 0.99 -31.36 32.11
C TRP A 613 0.89 -30.49 33.36
N PRO A 614 1.85 -29.57 33.61
CA PRO A 614 1.64 -28.48 34.55
C PRO A 614 0.35 -27.75 34.16
N GLY A 615 -0.49 -27.38 35.15
CA GLY A 615 -1.92 -27.06 34.98
C GLY A 615 -2.28 -26.14 33.79
N PRO A 616 -3.53 -26.20 33.28
CA PRO A 616 -3.94 -25.42 32.11
C PRO A 616 -3.87 -23.91 32.38
N PRO A 617 -3.65 -23.06 31.36
CA PRO A 617 -3.87 -21.62 31.50
C PRO A 617 -5.31 -21.34 31.97
N PRO A 618 -5.52 -20.40 32.89
CA PRO A 618 -4.56 -19.48 33.49
C PRO A 618 -4.04 -19.96 34.86
N VAL A 619 -4.05 -21.27 35.15
CA VAL A 619 -3.61 -21.85 36.42
C VAL A 619 -2.08 -21.96 36.45
N PRO A 620 -1.37 -21.11 37.21
CA PRO A 620 0.08 -21.15 37.28
C PRO A 620 0.44 -22.09 38.43
N GLN A 621 0.54 -23.40 38.18
CA GLN A 621 1.13 -24.31 39.17
C GLN A 621 2.06 -25.37 38.57
N GLN A 622 3.22 -25.47 39.24
CA GLN A 622 4.45 -26.22 38.96
C GLN A 622 4.31 -27.74 38.89
N ALA A 623 3.11 -28.29 38.83
CA ALA A 623 2.96 -29.72 38.97
C ALA A 623 1.78 -30.31 38.21
N THR A 624 2.09 -31.46 37.62
CA THR A 624 1.16 -32.41 37.05
C THR A 624 0.40 -33.11 38.18
N LEU A 625 -0.76 -33.70 37.90
CA LEU A 625 -1.48 -34.54 38.87
C LEU A 625 -0.63 -35.72 39.39
N THR A 626 0.39 -36.11 38.64
CA THR A 626 1.34 -37.17 38.98
C THR A 626 2.61 -36.69 39.71
N ARG A 627 2.91 -35.38 39.74
CA ARG A 627 4.11 -34.79 40.39
C ARG A 627 3.78 -33.68 41.40
N SER A 628 2.51 -33.43 41.68
CA SER A 628 2.08 -32.38 42.62
C SER A 628 2.13 -32.82 44.07
N PRO A 629 2.46 -31.91 45.01
CA PRO A 629 2.05 -32.09 46.39
C PRO A 629 0.54 -32.36 46.44
N GLY A 630 0.12 -33.47 47.08
CA GLY A 630 -1.28 -33.93 47.03
C GLY A 630 -2.33 -32.91 47.50
N HIS A 631 -1.94 -31.87 48.25
CA HIS A 631 -2.82 -30.77 48.67
C HIS A 631 -3.24 -29.84 47.53
N LEU A 632 -2.58 -29.87 46.36
CA LEU A 632 -2.91 -29.03 45.20
C LEU A 632 -3.89 -29.71 44.21
N PHE A 633 -4.21 -30.98 44.42
CA PHE A 633 -5.11 -31.76 43.55
C PHE A 633 -6.52 -31.13 43.44
N LEU A 634 -7.16 -30.85 44.57
CA LEU A 634 -8.54 -30.35 44.63
C LEU A 634 -8.66 -28.91 44.09
N PRO A 635 -7.79 -27.94 44.49
CA PRO A 635 -7.83 -26.59 43.93
C PRO A 635 -7.63 -26.55 42.40
N ASN A 636 -6.73 -27.38 41.85
CA ASN A 636 -6.48 -27.40 40.40
C ASN A 636 -7.64 -28.02 39.62
N THR A 637 -8.23 -29.09 40.15
CA THR A 637 -9.44 -29.69 39.57
C THR A 637 -10.60 -28.70 39.57
N PHE A 638 -10.74 -27.91 40.64
CA PHE A 638 -11.75 -26.85 40.69
C PHE A 638 -11.53 -25.80 39.60
N LEU A 639 -10.31 -25.29 39.41
CA LEU A 639 -10.03 -24.27 38.39
C LEU A 639 -10.33 -24.75 36.96
N PHE A 640 -10.02 -26.02 36.67
CA PHE A 640 -10.32 -26.65 35.37
C PHE A 640 -11.81 -26.62 35.05
N LEU A 641 -12.66 -26.88 36.05
CA LEU A 641 -14.11 -26.89 35.90
C LEU A 641 -14.71 -25.48 36.00
N PHE A 642 -14.10 -24.62 36.82
CA PHE A 642 -14.57 -23.26 37.07
C PHE A 642 -14.54 -22.42 35.80
N PHE A 643 -13.47 -22.49 34.99
CA PHE A 643 -13.34 -21.67 33.79
C PHE A 643 -14.51 -21.80 32.80
N PRO A 644 -14.84 -22.99 32.26
CA PRO A 644 -15.94 -23.12 31.30
C PRO A 644 -17.31 -22.80 31.93
N ILE A 645 -17.49 -23.06 33.22
CA ILE A 645 -18.71 -22.68 33.95
C ILE A 645 -18.81 -21.15 34.05
N TRP A 646 -17.73 -20.48 34.47
CA TRP A 646 -17.68 -19.04 34.60
C TRP A 646 -17.93 -18.36 33.24
N LEU A 647 -17.21 -18.77 32.20
CA LEU A 647 -17.36 -18.24 30.85
C LEU A 647 -18.80 -18.38 30.32
N ARG A 648 -19.44 -19.53 30.53
CA ARG A 648 -20.75 -19.82 29.92
C ARG A 648 -21.92 -19.18 30.65
N PHE A 649 -21.81 -18.99 31.96
CA PHE A 649 -22.93 -18.59 32.83
C PHE A 649 -22.76 -17.21 33.48
N PHE A 650 -21.51 -16.74 33.67
CA PHE A 650 -21.22 -15.54 34.45
C PHE A 650 -20.56 -14.43 33.64
N ASP A 651 -19.87 -14.75 32.55
CA ASP A 651 -19.26 -13.76 31.68
C ASP A 651 -20.29 -13.09 30.75
N ALA A 652 -20.68 -11.86 31.12
CA ALA A 652 -21.63 -11.06 30.34
C ALA A 652 -21.09 -10.65 28.97
N ARG A 653 -19.77 -10.49 28.83
CA ARG A 653 -19.09 -10.06 27.61
C ARG A 653 -19.10 -11.19 26.58
N TYR A 654 -18.77 -12.40 27.02
CA TYR A 654 -18.93 -13.62 26.23
C TYR A 654 -20.37 -13.74 25.70
N ALA A 655 -21.36 -13.59 26.58
CA ALA A 655 -22.77 -13.68 26.20
C ALA A 655 -23.21 -12.56 25.23
N ALA A 656 -22.69 -11.34 25.38
CA ALA A 656 -22.98 -10.22 24.47
C ALA A 656 -22.38 -10.47 23.08
N LEU A 657 -21.11 -10.86 23.01
CA LEU A 657 -20.41 -11.16 21.76
C LEU A 657 -21.08 -12.32 21.02
N GLN A 658 -21.37 -13.42 21.70
CA GLN A 658 -22.07 -14.57 21.12
C GLN A 658 -23.41 -14.18 20.47
N ARG A 659 -24.25 -13.42 21.20
CA ARG A 659 -25.54 -12.94 20.66
C ARG A 659 -25.34 -12.12 19.38
N ARG A 660 -24.36 -11.23 19.35
CA ARG A 660 -24.10 -10.38 18.18
C ARG A 660 -23.53 -11.17 17.01
N ARG A 661 -22.62 -12.11 17.27
CA ARG A 661 -22.04 -13.03 16.28
C ARG A 661 -23.12 -13.86 15.60
N HIS A 662 -23.99 -14.49 16.37
CA HIS A 662 -25.10 -15.29 15.85
C HIS A 662 -26.08 -14.43 15.04
N ALA A 663 -26.39 -13.21 15.50
CA ALA A 663 -27.21 -12.27 14.75
C ALA A 663 -26.61 -11.84 13.40
N ALA A 664 -25.27 -11.83 13.28
CA ALA A 664 -24.55 -11.54 12.04
C ALA A 664 -24.32 -12.79 11.15
N GLY A 665 -24.82 -13.96 11.57
CA GLY A 665 -24.74 -15.21 10.82
C GLY A 665 -23.45 -16.01 11.02
N TYR A 666 -22.65 -15.72 12.05
CA TYR A 666 -21.53 -16.58 12.44
C TYR A 666 -22.03 -17.71 13.34
N ALA A 667 -21.62 -18.94 13.08
CA ALA A 667 -22.11 -20.13 13.78
C ALA A 667 -21.13 -20.62 14.87
N GLY A 668 -21.65 -21.41 15.81
CA GLY A 668 -20.84 -22.05 16.85
C GLY A 668 -20.47 -21.15 18.04
N ASP A 669 -19.55 -21.64 18.87
CA ASP A 669 -18.97 -20.85 19.94
C ASP A 669 -17.95 -19.85 19.40
N TRP A 670 -17.45 -18.95 20.25
CA TRP A 670 -16.37 -18.03 19.88
C TRP A 670 -15.16 -18.86 19.44
N PRO A 671 -14.57 -18.64 18.24
CA PRO A 671 -13.55 -19.51 17.66
C PRO A 671 -12.41 -19.93 18.59
N ILE A 672 -11.88 -19.04 19.44
CA ILE A 672 -10.85 -19.39 20.43
C ILE A 672 -11.29 -20.43 21.49
N PHE A 673 -12.58 -20.50 21.81
CA PHE A 673 -13.15 -21.47 22.75
C PHE A 673 -13.82 -22.66 22.06
N SER A 674 -13.81 -22.70 20.74
CA SER A 674 -14.42 -23.78 19.96
C SER A 674 -13.55 -25.02 19.96
N ALA A 675 -14.17 -26.20 19.90
CA ALA A 675 -13.43 -27.45 19.71
C ALA A 675 -12.66 -27.43 18.38
N ARG A 676 -11.44 -27.98 18.39
CA ARG A 676 -10.60 -28.10 17.19
C ARG A 676 -11.30 -28.95 16.13
N ASP A 677 -11.34 -28.44 14.90
CA ASP A 677 -11.74 -29.25 13.74
C ASP A 677 -10.51 -30.05 13.26
N PRO A 678 -10.51 -31.39 13.33
CA PRO A 678 -9.36 -32.20 12.92
C PRO A 678 -9.04 -32.11 11.43
N ARG A 679 -9.95 -31.56 10.60
CA ARG A 679 -9.75 -31.39 9.17
C ARG A 679 -8.96 -30.13 8.82
N VAL A 680 -8.83 -29.20 9.77
CA VAL A 680 -8.11 -27.93 9.57
C VAL A 680 -6.65 -28.12 10.00
N PRO A 681 -5.68 -27.98 9.09
CA PRO A 681 -4.28 -28.08 9.45
C PRO A 681 -3.87 -26.93 10.38
N VAL A 682 -2.99 -27.23 11.32
CA VAL A 682 -2.44 -26.26 12.28
C VAL A 682 -0.92 -26.24 12.17
N LEU A 683 -0.35 -25.08 11.88
CA LEU A 683 1.08 -24.81 12.00
C LEU A 683 1.34 -24.28 13.42
N CYS A 684 2.14 -25.02 14.18
CA CYS A 684 2.49 -24.66 15.55
C CYS A 684 3.98 -24.33 15.62
N MET A 685 4.33 -23.18 16.18
CA MET A 685 5.72 -22.76 16.32
C MET A 685 6.51 -23.55 17.38
N SER A 686 5.85 -24.44 18.11
CA SER A 686 6.54 -25.31 19.06
C SER A 686 7.31 -26.42 18.36
N HIS A 687 8.22 -27.05 19.10
CA HIS A 687 8.90 -28.28 18.71
C HIS A 687 8.63 -29.35 19.78
N PRO A 688 8.35 -30.62 19.43
CA PRO A 688 8.02 -31.65 20.43
C PRO A 688 9.11 -31.87 21.49
N ALA A 689 10.38 -31.66 21.14
CA ALA A 689 11.50 -31.73 22.08
C ALA A 689 11.62 -30.52 23.02
N ALA A 690 10.91 -29.44 22.73
CA ALA A 690 10.88 -28.19 23.50
C ALA A 690 9.49 -27.90 24.10
N ASP A 691 8.65 -28.93 24.21
CA ASP A 691 7.31 -28.88 24.77
C ASP A 691 7.09 -29.97 25.83
N TYR A 692 5.95 -29.95 26.51
CA TYR A 692 5.56 -31.05 27.37
C TYR A 692 5.31 -32.31 26.54
N ALA A 693 5.58 -33.49 27.11
CA ALA A 693 5.31 -34.75 26.45
C ALA A 693 3.81 -34.85 26.08
N ALA A 694 3.54 -34.95 24.79
CA ALA A 694 2.20 -34.78 24.23
C ALA A 694 1.92 -35.81 23.13
N ARG A 695 0.68 -36.26 23.03
CA ARG A 695 0.18 -36.91 21.81
C ARG A 695 -0.07 -35.82 20.77
N ILE A 696 0.67 -35.84 19.68
CA ILE A 696 0.46 -34.91 18.56
C ILE A 696 -0.61 -35.52 17.64
N PRO A 697 -1.78 -34.88 17.51
CA PRO A 697 -2.84 -35.35 16.62
C PRO A 697 -2.47 -35.19 15.16
N GLU A 698 -3.10 -35.99 14.30
CA GLU A 698 -3.06 -35.78 12.86
C GLU A 698 -3.63 -34.39 12.51
N GLY A 699 -2.93 -33.66 11.63
CA GLY A 699 -3.26 -32.29 11.25
C GLY A 699 -2.51 -31.18 12.01
N ILE A 700 -1.78 -31.49 13.10
CA ILE A 700 -0.90 -30.52 13.76
C ILE A 700 0.55 -30.72 13.31
N VAL A 701 1.13 -29.68 12.73
CA VAL A 701 2.53 -29.65 12.32
C VAL A 701 3.31 -28.75 13.28
N CYS A 702 4.15 -29.35 14.11
CA CYS A 702 5.09 -28.62 14.96
C CYS A 702 6.32 -28.25 14.12
N CYS A 703 6.37 -27.01 13.65
CA CYS A 703 7.38 -26.55 12.70
C CYS A 703 8.66 -26.01 13.37
N GLY A 704 8.68 -25.90 14.70
CA GLY A 704 9.71 -25.15 15.42
C GLY A 704 9.51 -23.63 15.31
N PRO A 705 10.40 -22.84 15.95
CA PRO A 705 10.23 -21.39 16.10
C PRO A 705 9.93 -20.67 14.78
N ILE A 706 8.78 -20.01 14.71
CA ILE A 706 8.37 -19.14 13.60
C ILE A 706 8.77 -17.71 13.98
N LEU A 707 10.00 -17.33 13.65
CA LEU A 707 10.59 -16.06 14.04
C LEU A 707 10.78 -15.18 12.81
N ARG A 708 10.63 -13.86 12.99
CA ARG A 708 10.99 -12.89 11.96
C ARG A 708 12.50 -12.90 11.78
N ASP A 709 12.97 -12.81 10.53
CA ASP A 709 14.39 -12.67 10.30
C ASP A 709 14.92 -11.34 10.83
N ALA A 710 16.17 -11.33 11.25
CA ALA A 710 16.80 -10.18 11.88
C ALA A 710 18.18 -9.93 11.26
N ALA A 711 18.39 -8.70 10.80
CA ALA A 711 19.69 -8.24 10.31
C ALA A 711 20.77 -8.38 11.40
N ALA A 712 22.02 -8.59 10.99
CA ALA A 712 23.13 -8.74 11.92
C ALA A 712 23.31 -7.47 12.77
N VAL A 713 23.72 -7.64 14.03
CA VAL A 713 23.94 -6.51 14.94
C VAL A 713 24.97 -5.52 14.37
N GLU A 714 26.00 -6.00 13.69
CA GLU A 714 27.05 -5.16 13.09
C GLU A 714 26.51 -4.21 12.01
N ASP A 715 25.55 -4.68 11.20
CA ASP A 715 24.94 -3.89 10.12
C ASP A 715 23.99 -2.80 10.67
N VAL A 716 23.35 -3.06 11.81
CA VAL A 716 22.35 -2.17 12.42
C VAL A 716 22.96 -1.24 13.46
N ASP A 717 23.89 -1.73 14.28
CA ASP A 717 24.56 -1.01 15.37
C ASP A 717 25.96 -1.58 15.63
N ALA A 718 26.93 -1.17 14.81
CA ALA A 718 28.33 -1.56 14.92
C ALA A 718 28.96 -1.22 16.28
N GLU A 719 28.50 -0.16 16.95
CA GLU A 719 28.99 0.25 18.27
C GLU A 719 28.54 -0.75 19.34
N LEU A 720 27.26 -1.15 19.30
CA LEU A 720 26.75 -2.20 20.16
C LEU A 720 27.44 -3.54 19.88
N PHE A 721 27.66 -3.89 18.62
CA PHE A 721 28.40 -5.10 18.26
C PHE A 721 29.81 -5.14 18.83
N ALA A 722 30.54 -4.02 18.76
CA ALA A 722 31.86 -3.88 19.36
C ALA A 722 31.80 -3.98 20.89
N TRP A 723 30.81 -3.34 21.53
CA TRP A 723 30.59 -3.43 22.98
C TRP A 723 30.28 -4.86 23.43
N LEU A 724 29.44 -5.58 22.69
CA LEU A 724 29.14 -7.01 22.94
C LEU A 724 30.40 -7.89 22.94
N GLY A 725 31.48 -7.46 22.28
CA GLY A 725 32.77 -8.15 22.23
C GLY A 725 33.78 -7.79 23.31
N ARG A 726 33.48 -6.83 24.20
CA ARG A 726 34.42 -6.39 25.24
C ARG A 726 34.63 -7.42 26.35
N ARG A 727 33.63 -8.26 26.60
CA ARG A 727 33.67 -9.32 27.62
C ARG A 727 33.32 -10.66 26.99
N ARG A 728 33.62 -11.74 27.71
CA ARG A 728 33.35 -13.10 27.23
C ARG A 728 31.85 -13.35 27.08
N TRP A 729 31.06 -12.86 28.03
CA TRP A 729 29.64 -13.14 28.12
C TRP A 729 28.82 -11.89 28.38
N THR A 730 27.64 -11.83 27.78
CA THR A 730 26.60 -10.83 28.03
C THR A 730 25.39 -11.49 28.68
N VAL A 731 24.83 -10.88 29.72
CA VAL A 731 23.47 -11.17 30.18
C VAL A 731 22.54 -10.15 29.53
N LEU A 732 21.60 -10.63 28.73
CA LEU A 732 20.63 -9.80 28.03
C LEU A 732 19.34 -9.75 28.85
N VAL A 733 18.88 -8.56 29.22
CA VAL A 733 17.63 -8.34 29.97
C VAL A 733 16.64 -7.60 29.08
N VAL A 734 15.58 -8.28 28.66
CA VAL A 734 14.50 -7.72 27.82
C VAL A 734 13.14 -8.23 28.31
N LEU A 735 12.40 -7.39 29.01
CA LEU A 735 11.09 -7.75 29.58
C LEU A 735 9.90 -7.43 28.65
N GLY A 736 10.16 -7.27 27.35
CA GLY A 736 9.16 -6.88 26.35
C GLY A 736 9.00 -5.37 26.20
N SER A 737 8.15 -4.96 25.26
CA SER A 737 7.88 -3.53 24.98
C SER A 737 6.62 -3.00 25.68
N LEU A 738 5.77 -3.91 26.20
CA LEU A 738 4.52 -3.55 26.87
C LEU A 738 4.66 -3.51 28.39
N LEU A 739 5.70 -4.15 28.95
CA LEU A 739 5.98 -4.11 30.38
C LEU A 739 6.80 -2.86 30.70
N LYS A 740 6.15 -1.86 31.28
CA LYS A 740 6.84 -0.74 31.94
C LYS A 740 7.15 -1.13 33.38
N VAL A 741 8.31 -0.73 33.85
CA VAL A 741 8.87 -1.14 35.13
C VAL A 741 8.93 0.09 36.04
N ASP A 742 8.40 -0.02 37.26
CA ASP A 742 8.51 1.05 38.26
C ASP A 742 9.93 1.13 38.87
N ARG A 743 10.15 2.12 39.74
CA ARG A 743 11.44 2.32 40.38
C ARG A 743 11.86 1.15 41.27
N GLU A 744 10.94 0.57 42.03
CA GLU A 744 11.24 -0.46 43.02
C GLU A 744 11.66 -1.78 42.34
N TYR A 745 10.92 -2.18 41.33
CA TYR A 745 11.25 -3.34 40.51
C TYR A 745 12.57 -3.14 39.76
N ALA A 746 12.79 -1.96 39.18
CA ALA A 746 14.05 -1.67 38.50
C ALA A 746 15.24 -1.70 39.47
N ALA A 747 15.08 -1.21 40.70
CA ALA A 747 16.10 -1.33 41.75
C ALA A 747 16.39 -2.79 42.10
N ALA A 748 15.37 -3.65 42.20
CA ALA A 748 15.55 -5.07 42.46
C ALA A 748 16.31 -5.81 41.33
N VAL A 749 16.00 -5.50 40.07
CA VAL A 749 16.75 -6.04 38.91
C VAL A 749 18.19 -5.54 38.93
N TRP A 750 18.40 -4.28 39.28
CA TRP A 750 19.74 -3.70 39.39
C TRP A 750 20.57 -4.35 40.51
N ASP A 751 20.00 -4.57 41.69
CA ASP A 751 20.69 -5.26 42.78
C ASP A 751 21.09 -6.69 42.38
N ALA A 752 20.23 -7.40 41.65
CA ALA A 752 20.56 -8.71 41.10
C ALA A 752 21.73 -8.63 40.10
N CYS A 753 21.76 -7.60 39.24
CA CYS A 753 22.88 -7.36 38.32
C CYS A 753 24.17 -7.05 39.07
N ARG A 754 24.12 -6.27 40.15
CA ARG A 754 25.30 -5.95 40.97
C ARG A 754 25.91 -7.18 41.62
N VAL A 755 25.08 -8.07 42.17
CA VAL A 755 25.55 -9.36 42.72
C VAL A 755 26.24 -10.18 41.64
N LEU A 756 25.65 -10.29 40.45
CA LEU A 756 26.26 -11.00 39.33
C LEU A 756 27.60 -10.38 38.91
N LEU A 757 27.66 -9.05 38.75
CA LEU A 757 28.85 -8.34 38.28
C LEU A 757 30.00 -8.38 39.29
N ALA A 758 29.68 -8.46 40.59
CA ALA A 758 30.66 -8.65 41.67
C ALA A 758 31.26 -10.05 41.69
N GLU A 759 30.47 -11.07 41.37
CA GLU A 759 30.91 -12.48 41.36
C GLU A 759 31.60 -12.89 40.04
N ARG A 760 31.33 -12.20 38.92
CA ARG A 760 31.76 -12.62 37.59
C ARG A 760 32.35 -11.47 36.78
N GLU A 761 33.68 -11.34 36.75
CA GLU A 761 34.38 -10.30 35.97
C GLU A 761 34.30 -10.48 34.44
N ASP A 762 34.04 -11.71 33.98
CA ASP A 762 33.94 -12.07 32.56
C ASP A 762 32.57 -11.75 31.93
N VAL A 763 31.64 -11.21 32.73
CA VAL A 763 30.26 -10.90 32.34
C VAL A 763 30.01 -9.39 32.24
N GLN A 764 29.21 -8.99 31.26
CA GLN A 764 28.58 -7.68 31.15
C GLN A 764 27.05 -7.79 31.03
N VAL A 765 26.32 -6.70 31.26
CA VAL A 765 24.84 -6.67 31.25
C VAL A 765 24.34 -5.68 30.20
N LEU A 766 23.52 -6.17 29.27
CA LEU A 766 22.75 -5.33 28.35
C LEU A 766 21.29 -5.35 28.76
N TRP A 767 20.76 -4.21 29.17
CA TRP A 767 19.41 -4.12 29.71
C TRP A 767 18.57 -3.14 28.90
N LYS A 768 17.53 -3.65 28.23
CA LYS A 768 16.46 -2.83 27.68
C LYS A 768 15.45 -2.53 28.80
N LEU A 769 15.43 -1.29 29.27
CA LEU A 769 14.56 -0.85 30.37
C LEU A 769 13.51 0.14 29.86
N GLN A 770 12.24 -0.26 29.94
CA GLN A 770 11.09 0.60 29.73
C GLN A 770 10.58 1.09 31.09
N LYS A 771 10.69 2.39 31.36
CA LYS A 771 10.36 2.97 32.68
C LYS A 771 8.89 3.35 32.79
N GLU A 772 8.29 3.10 33.94
CA GLU A 772 7.03 3.70 34.36
C GLU A 772 7.30 5.02 35.11
N GLY A 773 7.12 6.14 34.40
CA GLY A 773 7.48 7.46 34.89
C GLY A 773 8.97 7.77 34.76
N GLU A 774 9.40 8.89 35.35
CA GLU A 774 10.79 9.35 35.32
C GLU A 774 11.49 9.00 36.63
N TYR A 775 12.54 8.19 36.53
CA TYR A 775 13.43 7.88 37.64
C TYR A 775 14.82 7.51 37.14
N GLU A 776 15.82 7.70 37.98
CA GLU A 776 17.17 7.20 37.79
C GLU A 776 17.37 5.92 38.60
N ILE A 777 18.31 5.08 38.16
CA ILE A 777 18.70 3.89 38.90
C ILE A 777 19.83 4.31 39.84
N GLU A 778 19.54 4.34 41.14
CA GLU A 778 20.51 4.76 42.16
C GLU A 778 21.71 3.81 42.23
N GLY A 779 22.90 4.36 42.44
CA GLY A 779 24.13 3.59 42.62
C GLY A 779 24.86 3.18 41.34
N LEU A 780 24.44 3.64 40.15
CA LEU A 780 25.25 3.55 38.93
C LEU A 780 26.48 4.48 39.02
N GLY A 781 27.64 3.94 39.40
CA GLY A 781 28.90 4.68 39.52
C GLY A 781 29.72 4.78 38.22
N GLU A 782 30.78 5.59 38.20
CA GLU A 782 31.66 5.78 37.02
C GLU A 782 32.35 4.49 36.52
N ILE A 783 32.55 3.48 37.39
CA ILE A 783 33.19 2.19 37.07
C ILE A 783 32.23 1.23 36.32
N GLU A 784 30.92 1.46 36.39
CA GLU A 784 29.88 0.55 35.88
C GLU A 784 29.46 0.84 34.43
N TRP A 785 29.89 1.96 33.84
CA TRP A 785 29.57 2.34 32.46
C TRP A 785 30.24 1.48 31.38
N ASP A 786 31.33 0.77 31.69
CA ASP A 786 31.95 -0.16 30.71
C ASP A 786 31.23 -1.52 30.65
N ARG A 787 30.71 -2.00 31.79
CA ARG A 787 30.16 -3.37 31.93
C ARG A 787 28.63 -3.43 31.93
N VAL A 788 27.95 -2.29 32.03
CA VAL A 788 26.49 -2.23 32.03
C VAL A 788 26.05 -1.22 30.99
N ARG A 789 25.18 -1.67 30.08
CA ARG A 789 24.55 -0.81 29.09
C ARG A 789 23.04 -0.88 29.27
N ILE A 790 22.47 0.19 29.79
CA ILE A 790 21.01 0.36 29.90
C ILE A 790 20.56 1.22 28.73
N VAL A 791 19.60 0.72 27.97
CA VAL A 791 18.98 1.45 26.86
C VAL A 791 17.48 1.43 27.03
N GLU A 792 16.82 2.50 26.62
CA GLU A 792 15.36 2.50 26.52
C GLU A 792 14.91 1.58 25.38
N TRP A 793 15.64 1.64 24.25
CA TRP A 793 15.34 0.88 23.04
C TRP A 793 16.60 0.22 22.46
N LEU A 794 16.47 -1.06 22.06
CA LEU A 794 17.49 -1.77 21.30
C LEU A 794 17.26 -1.51 19.80
N LYS A 795 18.25 -0.93 19.12
CA LYS A 795 18.21 -0.77 17.66
C LYS A 795 18.13 -2.12 16.93
N PRO A 796 19.01 -3.10 17.21
CA PRO A 796 18.85 -4.44 16.65
C PRO A 796 17.72 -5.20 17.35
N ASP A 797 17.13 -6.14 16.62
CA ASP A 797 16.18 -7.11 17.17
C ASP A 797 16.88 -7.99 18.25
N PRO A 798 16.23 -8.31 19.39
CA PRO A 798 16.80 -9.21 20.40
C PRO A 798 17.34 -10.53 19.83
N LEU A 799 16.67 -11.09 18.81
CA LEU A 799 17.14 -12.31 18.14
C LEU A 799 18.53 -12.13 17.50
N ALA A 800 18.81 -10.97 16.91
CA ALA A 800 20.13 -10.67 16.34
C ALA A 800 21.22 -10.65 17.42
N VAL A 801 20.90 -10.12 18.61
CA VAL A 801 21.82 -10.12 19.75
C VAL A 801 22.10 -11.55 20.23
N LEU A 802 21.06 -12.39 20.33
CA LEU A 802 21.20 -13.80 20.70
C LEU A 802 22.05 -14.59 19.69
N ARG A 803 21.86 -14.34 18.39
CA ARG A 803 22.64 -14.95 17.28
C ARG A 803 24.13 -14.60 17.30
N THR A 804 24.57 -13.63 18.11
CA THR A 804 26.00 -13.37 18.28
C THR A 804 26.74 -14.48 19.04
N GLU A 805 26.01 -15.39 19.69
CA GLU A 805 26.54 -16.45 20.57
C GLU A 805 27.36 -15.92 21.76
N ARG A 806 27.26 -14.60 22.04
CA ARG A 806 27.90 -13.94 23.19
C ARG A 806 26.97 -13.78 24.38
N VAL A 807 25.70 -14.19 24.26
CA VAL A 807 24.72 -14.11 25.35
C VAL A 807 24.76 -15.38 26.18
N ALA A 808 25.22 -15.29 27.43
CA ALA A 808 25.26 -16.44 28.34
C ALA A 808 23.89 -16.76 28.95
N CYS A 809 23.04 -15.75 29.09
CA CYS A 809 21.71 -15.90 29.65
C CYS A 809 20.78 -14.81 29.12
N PHE A 810 19.58 -15.22 28.70
CA PHE A 810 18.51 -14.31 28.31
C PHE A 810 17.46 -14.17 29.41
N VAL A 811 17.43 -13.02 30.08
CA VAL A 811 16.41 -12.67 31.07
C VAL A 811 15.24 -12.03 30.33
N ASN A 812 14.08 -12.68 30.34
CA ASN A 812 12.90 -12.23 29.61
C ASN A 812 11.61 -12.41 30.41
N HIS A 813 10.53 -11.79 29.94
CA HIS A 813 9.25 -11.81 30.66
C HIS A 813 8.42 -13.09 30.49
N GLY A 814 8.84 -14.01 29.61
CA GLY A 814 8.12 -15.26 29.33
C GLY A 814 7.09 -15.16 28.22
N GLY A 815 7.09 -14.12 27.38
CA GLY A 815 6.28 -14.09 26.16
C GLY A 815 6.74 -15.15 25.14
N SER A 816 5.80 -15.69 24.36
CA SER A 816 6.08 -16.81 23.44
C SER A 816 7.24 -16.54 22.48
N ASN A 817 7.31 -15.35 21.88
CA ASN A 817 8.42 -15.00 20.98
C ASN A 817 9.78 -15.06 21.70
N SER A 818 9.91 -14.39 22.84
CA SER A 818 11.17 -14.36 23.61
C SER A 818 11.62 -15.74 24.07
N TYR A 819 10.65 -16.60 24.45
CA TYR A 819 10.93 -17.99 24.80
C TYR A 819 11.49 -18.78 23.60
N HIS A 820 10.87 -18.65 22.42
CA HIS A 820 11.28 -19.39 21.23
C HIS A 820 12.55 -18.80 20.57
N GLU A 821 12.83 -17.50 20.71
CA GLU A 821 14.09 -16.87 20.32
C GLU A 821 15.27 -17.47 21.09
N ALA A 822 15.15 -17.61 22.42
CA ALA A 822 16.13 -18.31 23.24
C ALA A 822 16.35 -19.75 22.79
N LEU A 823 15.26 -20.51 22.58
CA LEU A 823 15.34 -21.89 22.10
C LEU A 823 16.03 -22.00 20.75
N SER A 824 15.72 -21.11 19.81
CA SER A 824 16.28 -21.11 18.45
C SER A 824 17.80 -20.92 18.42
N THR A 825 18.34 -20.26 19.45
CA THR A 825 19.78 -19.95 19.59
C THR A 825 20.47 -20.84 20.63
N GLY A 826 19.73 -21.73 21.30
CA GLY A 826 20.25 -22.54 22.40
C GLY A 826 20.64 -21.73 23.64
N THR A 827 20.15 -20.49 23.77
CA THR A 827 20.51 -19.60 24.87
C THR A 827 19.73 -19.96 26.14
N PRO A 828 20.40 -20.24 27.28
CA PRO A 828 19.72 -20.44 28.56
C PRO A 828 18.91 -19.20 28.96
N GLN A 829 17.75 -19.42 29.57
CA GLN A 829 16.83 -18.32 29.90
C GLN A 829 16.49 -18.24 31.38
N VAL A 830 16.29 -17.00 31.87
CA VAL A 830 15.66 -16.72 33.16
C VAL A 830 14.36 -15.99 32.88
N ILE A 831 13.25 -16.65 33.16
CA ILE A 831 11.92 -16.09 32.91
C ILE A 831 11.43 -15.41 34.17
N VAL A 832 11.15 -14.13 34.07
CA VAL A 832 10.49 -13.34 35.10
C VAL A 832 9.08 -13.06 34.60
N SER A 833 8.08 -13.82 35.03
CA SER A 833 6.74 -13.78 34.43
C SER A 833 5.80 -12.85 35.19
N PRO A 834 5.66 -11.57 34.80
CA PRO A 834 4.70 -10.66 35.41
C PRO A 834 3.26 -11.03 35.05
N TRP A 835 3.04 -11.57 33.84
CA TRP A 835 1.71 -11.86 33.31
C TRP A 835 1.28 -13.31 33.55
N PHE A 836 -0.03 -13.50 33.69
CA PHE A 836 -0.60 -14.80 34.04
C PHE A 836 -0.29 -15.91 33.00
N ASP A 837 -0.25 -15.55 31.71
CA ASP A 837 0.04 -16.46 30.59
C ASP A 837 1.53 -16.82 30.51
N CYS A 838 2.41 -15.89 30.88
CA CYS A 838 3.86 -16.05 30.89
C CYS A 838 4.36 -17.05 31.95
N HIS A 839 3.55 -17.36 32.97
CA HIS A 839 3.94 -18.35 33.98
C HIS A 839 4.11 -19.76 33.41
N ASP A 840 3.38 -20.14 32.35
CA ASP A 840 3.57 -21.45 31.71
C ASP A 840 4.97 -21.59 31.12
N PHE A 841 5.48 -20.53 30.50
CA PHE A 841 6.84 -20.53 29.94
C PHE A 841 7.91 -20.61 31.03
N GLY A 842 7.71 -19.95 32.18
CA GLY A 842 8.59 -20.10 33.35
C GLY A 842 8.68 -21.55 33.84
N ASN A 843 7.53 -22.21 34.00
CA ASN A 843 7.48 -23.64 34.35
C ASN A 843 8.14 -24.52 33.30
N ARG A 844 7.87 -24.24 32.03
CA ARG A 844 8.37 -24.98 30.88
C ARG A 844 9.89 -24.92 30.78
N ALA A 845 10.48 -23.74 30.98
CA ALA A 845 11.93 -23.57 30.95
C ALA A 845 12.63 -24.43 32.01
N GLU A 846 12.08 -24.49 33.23
CA GLU A 846 12.60 -25.38 34.28
C GLU A 846 12.37 -26.85 33.98
N TRP A 847 11.17 -27.20 33.50
CA TRP A 847 10.79 -28.58 33.19
C TRP A 847 11.72 -29.22 32.16
N LEU A 848 12.06 -28.45 31.12
CA LEU A 848 12.93 -28.90 30.04
C LEU A 848 14.42 -28.75 30.36
N GLY A 849 14.77 -28.12 31.49
CA GLY A 849 16.16 -27.85 31.85
C GLY A 849 16.84 -26.82 30.95
N VAL A 850 16.08 -25.98 30.24
CA VAL A 850 16.58 -24.94 29.32
C VAL A 850 16.64 -23.55 29.98
N GLY A 851 16.22 -23.46 31.24
CA GLY A 851 16.22 -22.20 31.97
C GLY A 851 15.71 -22.31 33.40
N LYS A 852 15.45 -21.15 34.01
CA LYS A 852 14.92 -21.02 35.37
C LYS A 852 13.74 -20.05 35.40
N TRP A 853 12.81 -20.30 36.32
CA TRP A 853 11.79 -19.32 36.67
C TRP A 853 12.33 -18.40 37.76
N GLY A 854 12.60 -17.14 37.42
CA GLY A 854 13.35 -16.19 38.24
C GLY A 854 12.70 -15.88 39.60
N ASN A 855 11.37 -15.80 39.68
CA ASN A 855 10.66 -15.65 40.95
C ASN A 855 9.28 -16.30 40.91
N LYS A 856 9.06 -17.27 41.81
CA LYS A 856 7.82 -18.05 41.93
C LYS A 856 6.82 -17.47 42.93
N ARG A 857 7.19 -16.38 43.61
CA ARG A 857 6.45 -15.78 44.74
C ARG A 857 6.09 -14.31 44.53
N ALA A 858 6.74 -13.61 43.60
CA ALA A 858 6.39 -12.25 43.23
C ALA A 858 5.62 -12.26 41.89
N ALA A 859 4.56 -11.45 41.82
CA ALA A 859 4.02 -10.91 40.58
C ALA A 859 4.49 -9.47 40.46
#